data_AF-A0A8H2JEA4-F1
#
_entry.id   AF-A0A8H2JEA4-F1
#
_cell.length_a   1.000
_cell.length_b   1.000
_cell.length_c   1.000
_cell.angle_alpha   90.00
_cell.angle_beta   90.00
_cell.angle_gamma   90.00
#
_symmetry.space_group_name_H-M   'P 1'
#
loop_
_entity.id
_entity.type
_entity.pdbx_description
1 polymer ?
#
loop_
_entity_poly.entity_id
_entity_poly.type
_entity_poly.pdbx_seq_one_letter_code
_entity_poly.pdbx_strand_id
1 'polypeptide(L)'
;MAALDANHISILDPQNSADAAALEELLRDPAVNTVDTWADQFAALAELRPAPTSDLLDEPARWVYYPWRAAVLKLLGPRSYRRLRLDRNRHLATSAEQDRLGRLRVGIVGLSSGHLIAHSLAVAGFCGELRLTDFDELGVSNLNRIPATVFDIGLNKATAAMRRIAELDPYLLVRHSTAGLSAESLAPFLDGLDVLVEQCDSLEMKLHLRHGARARGIPVLMATSDRGLIDVERFDVDPTRPVFHGLLGDIDPDTMAGLPIAEKLPYLMQVFDPARVSPRMGASLLEVGRTLSAWPQLVGDVTVGAATVLEAIRRIGLNEPLASGRTQVDIGGLLGELAEPTHVAGPADVPLPEAGAVSTGLGQVIDAAVAAAIRAPSGGNAQPWRIAATADSLVIGIDPARTSAMDVGFRGSAVAVGAAAFNARVAAAANGFATELSYTEPDGAYPLRIALRLRPGGAPELARWHPGVFERETNRHRGTGAPLTPEVAETLSQVAKEYDARVHVMVDHGEIARAATVFAAADRIRYLTPTLHREMISELRWPGDDDMDFGIDVHSLALDSGDLAVLPLLRRTDVVAALDEWDAGAVLGDDTSDRLRASSAVVTVLIQGAALSDFARGGAAVVAVWMAAQAAGLAVQPMSPPFLYAHTGTEFGELSGKYADQLHRLQDTFNELTSKGQDESVVLVLRISDAPPASVPSRRSTAFEVGAG
;
A
#
# COMPACT_ATOMS: atom_id res chain seq x y z
N MET A 1 -14.91 53.03 11.04
CA MET A 1 -15.35 51.62 11.05
C MET A 1 -16.87 51.52 11.22
N ALA A 2 -17.61 51.05 10.20
CA ALA A 2 -18.85 50.31 10.52
C ALA A 2 -18.41 49.20 11.48
N ALA A 3 -19.09 49.03 12.62
CA ALA A 3 -18.63 48.17 13.70
C ALA A 3 -18.39 46.75 13.17
N LEU A 4 -17.12 46.40 12.90
CA LEU A 4 -16.73 45.03 12.58
C LEU A 4 -17.15 44.18 13.77
N ASP A 5 -17.89 43.12 13.52
CA ASP A 5 -18.36 42.24 14.58
C ASP A 5 -17.14 41.65 15.30
N ALA A 6 -17.00 41.95 16.60
CA ALA A 6 -15.89 41.50 17.43
C ALA A 6 -15.77 39.96 17.51
N ASN A 7 -16.82 39.25 17.07
CA ASN A 7 -16.90 37.81 17.05
C ASN A 7 -16.82 37.20 15.64
N HIS A 8 -16.46 37.94 14.59
CA HIS A 8 -16.30 37.37 13.24
C HIS A 8 -14.98 37.80 12.59
N ILE A 9 -14.36 36.89 11.84
CA ILE A 9 -13.21 37.22 11.01
C ILE A 9 -13.63 38.04 9.78
N SER A 10 -12.70 38.80 9.22
CA SER A 10 -12.86 39.43 7.90
C SER A 10 -11.80 38.88 6.95
N ILE A 11 -12.23 38.31 5.82
CA ILE A 11 -11.35 37.82 4.76
C ILE A 11 -11.34 38.90 3.67
N LEU A 12 -10.15 39.46 3.42
CA LEU A 12 -9.94 40.62 2.58
C LEU A 12 -9.17 40.20 1.32
N ASP A 13 -9.74 40.48 0.16
CA ASP A 13 -9.09 40.32 -1.13
C ASP A 13 -8.45 41.64 -1.57
N PRO A 14 -7.11 41.77 -1.62
CA PRO A 14 -6.47 43.02 -2.00
C PRO A 14 -6.75 43.45 -3.45
N GLN A 15 -7.30 42.56 -4.28
CA GLN A 15 -7.75 42.90 -5.63
C GLN A 15 -9.13 43.59 -5.65
N ASN A 16 -9.90 43.48 -4.56
CA ASN A 16 -11.15 44.20 -4.38
C ASN A 16 -10.87 45.57 -3.73
N SER A 17 -11.34 46.65 -4.36
CA SER A 17 -11.10 48.02 -3.90
C SER A 17 -11.60 48.33 -2.47
N ALA A 18 -12.71 47.72 -2.04
CA ALA A 18 -13.26 47.95 -0.71
C ALA A 18 -12.42 47.22 0.36
N ASP A 19 -12.05 45.97 0.09
CA ASP A 19 -11.22 45.16 0.97
C ASP A 19 -9.80 45.72 1.07
N ALA A 20 -9.24 46.25 -0.04
CA ALA A 20 -7.95 46.91 -0.06
C ALA A 20 -7.94 48.15 0.85
N ALA A 21 -8.99 48.98 0.80
CA ALA A 21 -9.13 50.15 1.68
C ALA A 21 -9.25 49.74 3.16
N ALA A 22 -10.03 48.70 3.46
CA ALA A 22 -10.15 48.16 4.82
C ALA A 22 -8.82 47.56 5.33
N LEU A 23 -8.10 46.83 4.48
CA LEU A 23 -6.78 46.29 4.79
C LEU A 23 -5.78 47.41 5.07
N GLU A 24 -5.76 48.47 4.27
CA GLU A 24 -4.91 49.63 4.51
C GLU A 24 -5.22 50.35 5.84
N GLU A 25 -6.49 50.39 6.26
CA GLU A 25 -6.87 50.91 7.58
C GLU A 25 -6.28 50.03 8.70
N LEU A 26 -6.43 48.71 8.60
CA LEU A 26 -5.91 47.74 9.57
C LEU A 26 -4.38 47.75 9.66
N LEU A 27 -3.68 47.84 8.52
CA LEU A 27 -2.21 47.88 8.48
C LEU A 27 -1.62 49.17 9.07
N ARG A 28 -2.41 50.25 9.15
CA ARG A 28 -1.99 51.51 9.77
C ARG A 28 -2.33 51.58 11.27
N ASP A 29 -3.20 50.71 11.76
CA ASP A 29 -3.59 50.69 13.17
C ASP A 29 -2.47 50.07 14.03
N PRO A 30 -1.79 50.85 14.90
CA PRO A 30 -0.71 50.32 15.74
C PRO A 30 -1.19 49.30 16.78
N ALA A 31 -2.50 49.19 17.03
CA ALA A 31 -3.08 48.17 17.89
C ALA A 31 -3.26 46.81 17.17
N VAL A 32 -3.14 46.77 15.84
CA VAL A 32 -3.31 45.56 15.05
C VAL A 32 -1.95 44.95 14.68
N ASN A 33 -1.70 43.75 15.18
CA ASN A 33 -0.51 43.00 14.82
C ASN A 33 -0.59 42.45 13.38
N THR A 34 0.41 42.74 12.56
CA THR A 34 0.49 42.24 11.18
C THR A 34 1.42 41.04 11.11
N VAL A 35 0.96 39.95 10.51
CA VAL A 35 1.74 38.72 10.34
C VAL A 35 1.69 38.28 8.88
N ASP A 36 2.83 38.34 8.19
CA ASP A 36 2.98 37.86 6.81
C ASP A 36 3.92 36.64 6.79
N THR A 37 3.34 35.45 6.66
CA THR A 37 4.07 34.18 6.49
C THR A 37 3.79 33.55 5.13
N TRP A 38 3.30 34.33 4.17
CA TRP A 38 2.85 33.81 2.88
C TRP A 38 3.96 33.12 2.09
N ALA A 39 5.19 33.67 2.13
CA ALA A 39 6.33 33.11 1.42
C ALA A 39 6.67 31.67 1.88
N ASP A 40 6.66 31.42 3.19
CA ASP A 40 6.92 30.09 3.76
C ASP A 40 5.81 29.10 3.39
N GLN A 41 4.55 29.55 3.43
CA GLN A 41 3.40 28.75 3.02
C GLN A 41 3.49 28.37 1.53
N PHE A 42 3.86 29.33 0.67
CA PHE A 42 4.01 29.09 -0.76
C PHE A 42 5.15 28.12 -1.07
N ALA A 43 6.29 28.25 -0.38
CA ALA A 43 7.40 27.31 -0.51
C ALA A 43 6.96 25.87 -0.15
N ALA A 44 6.24 25.71 0.97
CA ALA A 44 5.71 24.41 1.37
C ALA A 44 4.68 23.85 0.37
N LEU A 45 3.85 24.70 -0.24
CA LEU A 45 2.94 24.29 -1.32
C LEU A 45 3.71 23.78 -2.55
N ALA A 46 4.78 24.45 -2.96
CA ALA A 46 5.60 24.05 -4.11
C ALA A 46 6.35 22.72 -3.89
N GLU A 47 6.59 22.34 -2.64
CA GLU A 47 7.23 21.06 -2.27
C GLU A 47 6.28 19.85 -2.31
N LEU A 48 4.97 20.05 -2.45
CA LEU A 48 4.02 18.95 -2.48
C LEU A 48 4.31 17.97 -3.63
N ARG A 49 3.93 16.70 -3.39
CA ARG A 49 4.09 15.60 -4.36
C ARG A 49 2.77 14.87 -4.59
N PRO A 50 2.25 14.77 -5.83
CA PRO A 50 2.79 15.38 -7.05
C PRO A 50 2.74 16.91 -6.95
N ALA A 51 3.55 17.58 -7.79
CA ALA A 51 3.60 19.03 -7.83
C ALA A 51 2.18 19.60 -8.04
N PRO A 52 1.78 20.67 -7.31
CA PRO A 52 0.50 21.32 -7.54
C PRO A 52 0.37 21.84 -8.98
N THR A 53 -0.86 21.93 -9.45
CA THR A 53 -1.19 22.54 -10.74
C THR A 53 -0.95 24.06 -10.70
N SER A 54 -0.74 24.67 -11.86
CA SER A 54 -0.44 26.11 -11.96
C SER A 54 -1.55 26.98 -11.40
N ASP A 55 -2.82 26.58 -11.54
CA ASP A 55 -3.96 27.33 -10.98
C ASP A 55 -3.95 27.44 -9.45
N LEU A 56 -3.35 26.47 -8.75
CA LEU A 56 -3.12 26.55 -7.31
C LEU A 56 -1.92 27.44 -6.98
N LEU A 57 -0.83 27.31 -7.73
CA LEU A 57 0.36 28.16 -7.52
C LEU A 57 0.08 29.63 -7.82
N ASP A 58 -0.80 29.91 -8.78
CA ASP A 58 -1.17 31.27 -9.18
C ASP A 58 -2.33 31.86 -8.35
N GLU A 59 -2.89 31.11 -7.40
CA GLU A 59 -4.03 31.57 -6.59
C GLU A 59 -3.61 32.78 -5.71
N PRO A 60 -4.28 33.94 -5.83
CA PRO A 60 -3.89 35.13 -5.06
C PRO A 60 -4.03 34.91 -3.55
N ALA A 61 -3.12 35.52 -2.79
CA ALA A 61 -3.18 35.54 -1.32
C ALA A 61 -4.49 36.18 -0.80
N ARG A 62 -4.83 35.90 0.46
CA ARG A 62 -5.87 36.63 1.20
C ARG A 62 -5.29 37.19 2.49
N TRP A 63 -5.88 38.29 2.97
CA TRP A 63 -5.60 38.83 4.29
C TRP A 63 -6.76 38.54 5.21
N VAL A 64 -6.51 37.96 6.38
CA VAL A 64 -7.55 37.58 7.34
C VAL A 64 -7.36 38.36 8.62
N TYR A 65 -8.36 39.16 8.99
CA TYR A 65 -8.38 39.90 10.25
C TYR A 65 -9.14 39.12 11.33
N TYR A 66 -8.51 38.97 12.49
CA TYR A 66 -9.03 38.31 13.68
C TYR A 66 -9.23 39.35 14.79
N PRO A 67 -10.45 39.90 14.98
CA PRO A 67 -10.68 41.00 15.91
C PRO A 67 -10.28 40.69 17.35
N TRP A 68 -10.58 39.47 17.83
CA TRP A 68 -10.26 39.04 19.19
C TRP A 68 -8.77 38.79 19.44
N ARG A 69 -7.95 38.74 18.38
CA ARG A 69 -6.48 38.72 18.47
C ARG A 69 -5.86 40.08 18.20
N ALA A 70 -6.66 41.05 17.74
CA ALA A 70 -6.19 42.28 17.13
C ALA A 70 -5.05 41.99 16.13
N ALA A 71 -5.28 41.06 15.20
CA ALA A 71 -4.23 40.62 14.28
C ALA A 71 -4.76 40.44 12.85
N VAL A 72 -3.94 40.81 11.86
CA VAL A 72 -4.21 40.58 10.43
C VAL A 72 -3.10 39.71 9.82
N LEU A 73 -3.48 38.61 9.19
CA LEU A 73 -2.58 37.58 8.68
C LEU A 73 -2.67 37.48 7.16
N LYS A 74 -1.53 37.39 6.46
CA LYS A 74 -1.50 37.06 5.04
C LYS A 74 -1.35 35.56 4.83
N LEU A 75 -2.30 34.95 4.13
CA LEU A 75 -2.39 33.51 3.93
C LEU A 75 -2.48 33.16 2.44
N LEU A 76 -2.14 31.92 2.09
CA LEU A 76 -2.49 31.34 0.79
C LEU A 76 -3.98 31.50 0.50
N GLY A 77 -4.34 31.58 -0.78
CA GLY A 77 -5.75 31.54 -1.20
C GLY A 77 -6.47 30.27 -0.74
N PRO A 78 -7.81 30.26 -0.74
CA PRO A 78 -8.60 29.20 -0.12
C PRO A 78 -8.30 27.79 -0.66
N ARG A 79 -8.07 27.64 -1.98
CA ARG A 79 -7.80 26.31 -2.58
C ARG A 79 -6.41 25.83 -2.23
N SER A 80 -5.42 26.71 -2.33
CA SER A 80 -4.02 26.43 -2.05
C SER A 80 -3.76 26.19 -0.57
N TYR A 81 -4.41 26.96 0.30
CA TYR A 81 -4.40 26.75 1.74
C TYR A 81 -4.96 25.36 2.09
N ARG A 82 -6.15 25.02 1.56
CA ARG A 82 -6.77 23.70 1.77
C ARG A 82 -5.88 22.57 1.24
N ARG A 83 -5.33 22.71 0.03
CA ARG A 83 -4.47 21.69 -0.60
C ARG A 83 -3.23 21.40 0.22
N LEU A 84 -2.57 22.44 0.74
CA LEU A 84 -1.37 22.32 1.57
C LEU A 84 -1.70 21.73 2.94
N ARG A 85 -2.71 22.27 3.62
CA ARG A 85 -3.10 21.84 4.98
C ARG A 85 -3.49 20.36 5.03
N LEU A 86 -4.12 19.84 3.99
CA LEU A 86 -4.67 18.48 3.94
C LEU A 86 -3.79 17.49 3.14
N ASP A 87 -2.59 17.87 2.70
CA ASP A 87 -1.75 16.99 1.87
C ASP A 87 -1.43 15.66 2.55
N ARG A 88 -1.16 15.70 3.86
CA ARG A 88 -0.80 14.51 4.65
C ARG A 88 -1.98 13.60 4.96
N ASN A 89 -3.21 14.00 4.64
CA ASN A 89 -4.37 13.12 4.71
C ASN A 89 -4.44 12.20 3.48
N ARG A 90 -3.80 12.59 2.37
CA ARG A 90 -3.94 11.89 1.08
C ARG A 90 -3.54 10.42 1.22
N HIS A 91 -4.39 9.55 0.69
CA HIS A 91 -4.36 8.08 0.81
C HIS A 91 -4.93 7.49 2.10
N LEU A 92 -5.12 8.28 3.18
CA LEU A 92 -6.02 7.92 4.28
C LEU A 92 -7.43 8.50 4.08
N ALA A 93 -7.50 9.67 3.43
CA ALA A 93 -8.64 10.17 2.69
C ALA A 93 -8.08 10.72 1.37
N THR A 94 -8.36 10.05 0.25
CA THR A 94 -7.91 10.48 -1.07
C THR A 94 -8.42 11.89 -1.40
N SER A 95 -7.78 12.59 -2.34
CA SER A 95 -8.21 13.95 -2.71
C SER A 95 -9.68 14.00 -3.14
N ALA A 96 -10.15 12.99 -3.86
CA ALA A 96 -11.55 12.88 -4.28
C ALA A 96 -12.51 12.68 -3.10
N GLU A 97 -12.14 11.82 -2.15
CA GLU A 97 -12.90 11.64 -0.90
C GLU A 97 -12.91 12.91 -0.06
N GLN A 98 -11.78 13.59 0.08
CA GLN A 98 -11.64 14.85 0.79
C GLN A 98 -12.50 15.95 0.15
N ASP A 99 -12.59 16.01 -1.17
CA ASP A 99 -13.48 16.94 -1.90
C ASP A 99 -14.96 16.66 -1.67
N ARG A 100 -15.31 15.38 -1.54
CA ARG A 100 -16.67 14.94 -1.24
C ARG A 100 -17.05 15.25 0.21
N LEU A 101 -16.20 14.88 1.17
CA LEU A 101 -16.39 15.14 2.58
C LEU A 101 -16.42 16.64 2.89
N GLY A 102 -15.59 17.44 2.23
CA GLY A 102 -15.58 18.90 2.36
C GLY A 102 -16.79 19.62 1.77
N ARG A 103 -17.83 18.90 1.32
CA ARG A 103 -19.14 19.48 0.93
C ARG A 103 -20.22 19.27 1.99
N LEU A 104 -19.95 18.43 3.00
CA LEU A 104 -20.91 18.12 4.04
C LEU A 104 -21.26 19.35 4.88
N ARG A 105 -22.54 19.46 5.23
CA ARG A 105 -23.11 20.41 6.16
C ARG A 105 -23.45 19.68 7.45
N VAL A 106 -22.68 19.95 8.51
CA VAL A 106 -22.83 19.25 9.78
C VAL A 106 -23.38 20.21 10.83
N GLY A 107 -24.50 19.83 11.45
CA GLY A 107 -25.07 20.54 12.59
C GLY A 107 -24.63 19.92 13.90
N ILE A 108 -24.21 20.73 14.88
CA ILE A 108 -23.80 20.27 16.21
C ILE A 108 -24.56 21.05 17.26
N VAL A 109 -25.33 20.34 18.08
CA VAL A 109 -26.13 20.91 19.18
C VAL A 109 -25.51 20.50 20.51
N GLY A 110 -25.03 21.47 21.28
CA GLY A 110 -24.26 21.25 22.50
C GLY A 110 -22.75 21.26 22.24
N LEU A 111 -22.07 22.29 22.75
CA LEU A 111 -20.68 22.64 22.47
C LEU A 111 -19.80 22.48 23.73
N SER A 112 -20.19 21.58 24.64
CA SER A 112 -19.26 21.03 25.63
C SER A 112 -18.41 19.94 24.98
N SER A 113 -18.85 18.68 24.99
CA SER A 113 -18.20 17.59 24.24
C SER A 113 -18.19 17.83 22.73
N GLY A 114 -19.25 18.44 22.19
CA GLY A 114 -19.37 18.76 20.76
C GLY A 114 -18.31 19.72 20.22
N HIS A 115 -17.62 20.47 21.08
CA HIS A 115 -16.53 21.35 20.66
C HIS A 115 -15.38 20.58 20.00
N LEU A 116 -14.99 19.43 20.58
CA LEU A 116 -13.93 18.60 20.01
C LEU A 116 -14.37 17.95 18.70
N ILE A 117 -15.66 17.63 18.54
CA ILE A 117 -16.20 17.11 17.27
C ILE A 117 -16.11 18.18 16.18
N ALA A 118 -16.59 19.40 16.47
CA ALA A 118 -16.55 20.53 15.55
C ALA A 118 -15.11 20.83 15.10
N HIS A 119 -14.19 20.90 16.07
CA HIS A 119 -12.78 21.13 15.81
C HIS A 119 -12.15 19.99 15.00
N SER A 120 -12.39 18.73 15.36
CA SER A 120 -11.85 17.57 14.63
C SER A 120 -12.35 17.50 13.18
N LEU A 121 -13.60 17.85 12.92
CA LEU A 121 -14.14 17.97 11.56
C LEU A 121 -13.42 19.04 10.75
N ALA A 122 -13.13 20.20 11.35
CA ALA A 122 -12.37 21.27 10.73
C ALA A 122 -10.91 20.85 10.47
N VAL A 123 -10.25 20.22 11.44
CA VAL A 123 -8.87 19.69 11.31
C VAL A 123 -8.80 18.69 10.17
N ALA A 124 -9.72 17.72 10.13
CA ALA A 124 -9.75 16.69 9.11
C ALA A 124 -10.17 17.22 7.72
N GLY A 125 -10.84 18.39 7.65
CA GLY A 125 -11.41 18.92 6.40
C GLY A 125 -12.63 18.12 5.93
N PHE A 126 -13.38 17.51 6.85
CA PHE A 126 -14.50 16.60 6.57
C PHE A 126 -15.88 17.30 6.59
N CYS A 127 -15.91 18.61 6.36
CA CYS A 127 -17.11 19.38 6.15
C CYS A 127 -16.80 20.67 5.37
N GLY A 128 -17.81 21.22 4.71
CA GLY A 128 -17.77 22.55 4.09
C GLY A 128 -18.57 23.60 4.86
N GLU A 129 -19.47 23.16 5.75
CA GLU A 129 -20.25 24.03 6.63
C GLU A 129 -20.45 23.37 7.99
N LEU A 130 -20.25 24.16 9.06
CA LEU A 130 -20.62 23.79 10.43
C LEU A 130 -21.73 24.72 10.93
N ARG A 131 -22.79 24.13 11.49
CA ARG A 131 -23.84 24.86 12.22
C ARG A 131 -23.77 24.53 13.69
N LEU A 132 -23.40 25.50 14.52
CA LEU A 132 -23.10 25.32 15.94
C LEU A 132 -24.14 26.04 16.79
N THR A 133 -24.65 25.40 17.84
CA THR A 133 -25.52 26.09 18.79
C THR A 133 -25.34 25.58 20.21
N ASP A 134 -25.22 26.54 21.13
CA ASP A 134 -25.12 26.34 22.57
C ASP A 134 -25.47 27.67 23.25
N PHE A 135 -26.25 27.63 24.32
CA PHE A 135 -26.68 28.82 25.06
C PHE A 135 -25.78 29.14 26.27
N ASP A 136 -24.92 28.21 26.68
CA ASP A 136 -24.08 28.37 27.85
C ASP A 136 -22.82 29.20 27.58
N GLU A 137 -22.38 29.91 28.61
CA GLU A 137 -21.05 30.50 28.69
C GLU A 137 -20.02 29.51 29.27
N LEU A 138 -18.75 29.73 28.93
CA LEU A 138 -17.64 28.95 29.48
C LEU A 138 -17.41 29.28 30.96
N GLY A 139 -17.50 28.26 31.81
CA GLY A 139 -17.04 28.30 33.19
C GLY A 139 -15.67 27.62 33.37
N VAL A 140 -15.03 27.89 34.51
CA VAL A 140 -13.74 27.25 34.89
C VAL A 140 -13.86 25.72 34.89
N SER A 141 -14.99 25.17 35.33
CA SER A 141 -15.26 23.73 35.35
C SER A 141 -15.31 23.08 33.96
N ASN A 142 -15.40 23.87 32.89
CA ASN A 142 -15.38 23.36 31.52
C ASN A 142 -13.97 23.22 30.94
N LEU A 143 -12.98 23.91 31.53
CA LEU A 143 -11.59 23.91 31.05
C LEU A 143 -10.89 22.54 31.22
N ASN A 144 -11.53 21.58 31.90
CA ASN A 144 -11.02 20.22 32.03
C ASN A 144 -11.18 19.37 30.75
N ARG A 145 -11.97 19.84 29.77
CA ARG A 145 -12.33 19.05 28.57
C ARG A 145 -12.62 19.87 27.32
N ILE A 146 -12.98 21.15 27.46
CA ILE A 146 -13.13 22.06 26.32
C ILE A 146 -11.76 22.70 26.04
N PRO A 147 -11.28 22.74 24.79
CA PRO A 147 -10.01 23.39 24.42
C PRO A 147 -10.13 24.93 24.42
N ALA A 148 -10.40 25.47 25.60
CA ALA A 148 -10.51 26.89 25.91
C ALA A 148 -9.44 27.29 26.95
N THR A 149 -9.22 28.59 27.10
CA THR A 149 -8.25 29.15 28.03
C THR A 149 -8.95 29.95 29.14
N VAL A 150 -8.19 30.36 30.15
CA VAL A 150 -8.71 31.24 31.21
C VAL A 150 -9.18 32.61 30.68
N PHE A 151 -8.73 33.01 29.48
CA PHE A 151 -9.18 34.24 28.81
C PHE A 151 -10.56 34.10 28.14
N ASP A 152 -11.05 32.87 27.98
CA ASP A 152 -12.31 32.57 27.31
C ASP A 152 -13.47 32.39 28.31
N ILE A 153 -13.23 32.53 29.62
CA ILE A 153 -14.28 32.43 30.65
C ILE A 153 -15.32 33.55 30.44
N GLY A 154 -16.60 33.19 30.46
CA GLY A 154 -17.71 34.10 30.15
C GLY A 154 -17.99 34.24 28.65
N LEU A 155 -17.19 33.66 27.77
CA LEU A 155 -17.51 33.58 26.35
C LEU A 155 -18.50 32.44 26.10
N ASN A 156 -19.51 32.66 25.25
CA ASN A 156 -20.43 31.60 24.82
C ASN A 156 -19.66 30.44 24.14
N LYS A 157 -20.04 29.20 24.47
CA LYS A 157 -19.37 27.99 23.99
C LYS A 157 -19.38 27.86 22.45
N ALA A 158 -20.46 28.25 21.77
CA ALA A 158 -20.54 28.21 20.31
C ALA A 158 -19.63 29.26 19.67
N THR A 159 -19.56 30.47 20.23
CA THR A 159 -18.62 31.51 19.79
C THR A 159 -17.16 31.08 20.01
N ALA A 160 -16.84 30.47 21.16
CA ALA A 160 -15.50 29.96 21.44
C ALA A 160 -15.06 28.89 20.43
N ALA A 161 -15.95 27.96 20.07
CA ALA A 161 -15.67 26.96 19.04
C ALA A 161 -15.47 27.58 17.65
N MET A 162 -16.34 28.53 17.27
CA MET A 162 -16.20 29.24 16.00
C MET A 162 -14.85 29.98 15.92
N ARG A 163 -14.44 30.70 16.97
CA ARG A 163 -13.14 31.39 17.00
C ARG A 163 -11.98 30.41 16.81
N ARG A 164 -12.03 29.27 17.51
CA ARG A 164 -11.01 28.23 17.40
C ARG A 164 -10.92 27.64 15.99
N ILE A 165 -12.06 27.38 15.36
CA ILE A 165 -12.13 26.87 14.00
C ILE A 165 -11.63 27.90 13.00
N ALA A 166 -12.02 29.18 13.15
CA ALA A 166 -11.55 30.26 12.27
C ALA A 166 -10.03 30.47 12.35
N GLU A 167 -9.42 30.31 13.53
CA GLU A 167 -7.96 30.34 13.71
C GLU A 167 -7.23 29.16 13.06
N LEU A 168 -7.94 28.06 12.78
CA LEU A 168 -7.43 26.85 12.13
C LEU A 168 -7.66 26.88 10.61
N ASP A 169 -8.86 27.23 10.18
CA ASP A 169 -9.27 27.29 8.79
C ASP A 169 -10.24 28.48 8.61
N PRO A 170 -9.73 29.65 8.20
CA PRO A 170 -10.56 30.83 8.04
C PRO A 170 -11.55 30.71 6.88
N TYR A 171 -11.39 29.71 6.01
CA TYR A 171 -12.25 29.53 4.83
C TYR A 171 -13.41 28.56 5.08
N LEU A 172 -13.45 27.88 6.24
CA LEU A 172 -14.56 27.02 6.61
C LEU A 172 -15.77 27.86 7.05
N LEU A 173 -16.93 27.62 6.42
CA LEU A 173 -18.17 28.32 6.78
C LEU A 173 -18.70 27.82 8.13
N VAL A 174 -18.60 28.66 9.16
CA VAL A 174 -19.16 28.36 10.49
C VAL A 174 -20.33 29.30 10.79
N ARG A 175 -21.54 28.76 10.84
CA ARG A 175 -22.72 29.46 11.34
C ARG A 175 -22.90 29.09 12.81
N HIS A 176 -22.97 30.08 13.70
CA HIS A 176 -23.15 29.80 15.12
C HIS A 176 -24.28 30.64 15.73
N SER A 177 -24.95 30.09 16.74
CA SER A 177 -26.01 30.75 17.50
C SER A 177 -25.78 30.58 19.00
N THR A 178 -25.84 31.70 19.73
CA THR A 178 -25.69 31.77 21.19
C THR A 178 -27.02 31.64 21.94
N ALA A 179 -28.15 31.56 21.23
CA ALA A 179 -29.49 31.51 21.84
C ALA A 179 -29.96 30.08 22.16
N GLY A 180 -29.19 29.06 21.77
CA GLY A 180 -29.67 27.67 21.74
C GLY A 180 -30.76 27.44 20.67
N LEU A 181 -31.48 26.33 20.80
CA LEU A 181 -32.60 25.99 19.93
C LEU A 181 -33.95 26.17 20.63
N SER A 182 -34.92 26.65 19.87
CA SER A 182 -36.34 26.75 20.23
C SER A 182 -37.18 26.01 19.20
N ALA A 183 -38.48 25.85 19.46
CA ALA A 183 -39.41 25.28 18.48
C ALA A 183 -39.36 26.01 17.12
N GLU A 184 -39.16 27.33 17.12
CA GLU A 184 -39.10 28.16 15.92
C GLU A 184 -37.75 28.04 15.18
N SER A 185 -36.63 27.91 15.91
CA SER A 185 -35.29 27.85 15.30
C SER A 185 -34.83 26.44 14.92
N LEU A 186 -35.51 25.41 15.43
CA LEU A 186 -35.19 24.00 15.16
C LEU A 186 -35.27 23.66 13.66
N ALA A 187 -36.38 23.99 13.00
CA ALA A 187 -36.57 23.67 11.59
C ALA A 187 -35.51 24.34 10.70
N PRO A 188 -35.30 25.68 10.77
CA PRO A 188 -34.24 26.34 10.02
C PRO A 188 -32.83 25.79 10.31
N PHE A 189 -32.56 25.36 11.54
CA PHE A 189 -31.26 24.76 11.89
C PHE A 189 -31.02 23.44 11.16
N LEU A 190 -32.04 22.58 11.10
CA LEU A 190 -31.96 21.25 10.47
C LEU A 190 -32.01 21.30 8.93
N ASP A 191 -32.59 22.34 8.35
CA ASP A 191 -32.85 22.39 6.91
C ASP A 191 -31.56 22.30 6.07
N GLY A 192 -31.45 21.24 5.27
CA GLY A 192 -30.32 20.99 4.38
C GLY A 192 -29.02 20.56 5.07
N LEU A 193 -29.08 20.06 6.31
CA LEU A 193 -27.96 19.35 6.94
C LEU A 193 -27.79 17.96 6.31
N ASP A 194 -26.54 17.52 6.19
CA ASP A 194 -26.20 16.15 5.78
C ASP A 194 -26.05 15.24 7.01
N VAL A 195 -25.60 15.77 8.15
CA VAL A 195 -25.48 15.03 9.42
C VAL A 195 -25.80 15.94 10.60
N LEU A 196 -26.52 15.40 11.58
CA LEU A 196 -26.74 16.03 12.88
C LEU A 196 -25.94 15.31 13.96
N VAL A 197 -25.17 16.08 14.75
CA VAL A 197 -24.50 15.63 15.95
C VAL A 197 -25.21 16.21 17.17
N GLU A 198 -25.72 15.34 18.02
CA GLU A 198 -26.47 15.68 19.22
C GLU A 198 -25.60 15.44 20.46
N GLN A 199 -25.29 16.51 21.20
CA GLN A 199 -24.40 16.53 22.36
C GLN A 199 -24.96 17.43 23.49
N CYS A 200 -26.29 17.53 23.58
CA CYS A 200 -26.97 18.37 24.57
C CYS A 200 -27.47 17.56 25.77
N ASP A 201 -27.73 18.21 26.91
CA ASP A 201 -28.12 17.51 28.14
C ASP A 201 -29.65 17.35 28.30
N SER A 202 -30.45 18.10 27.52
CA SER A 202 -31.92 18.09 27.63
C SER A 202 -32.55 16.95 26.83
N LEU A 203 -33.10 15.95 27.52
CA LEU A 203 -33.82 14.83 26.89
C LEU A 203 -34.95 15.28 25.95
N GLU A 204 -35.67 16.34 26.30
CA GLU A 204 -36.70 16.96 25.46
C GLU A 204 -36.11 17.44 24.13
N MET A 205 -35.02 18.22 24.18
CA MET A 205 -34.35 18.71 22.98
C MET A 205 -33.79 17.54 22.14
N LYS A 206 -33.25 16.50 22.78
CA LYS A 206 -32.79 15.27 22.10
C LYS A 206 -33.91 14.62 21.28
N LEU A 207 -35.13 14.58 21.82
CA LEU A 207 -36.30 14.01 21.14
C LEU A 207 -36.74 14.91 19.98
N HIS A 208 -36.89 16.22 20.19
CA HIS A 208 -37.25 17.15 19.11
C HIS A 208 -36.26 17.10 17.94
N LEU A 209 -34.95 17.07 18.23
CA LEU A 209 -33.90 16.93 17.24
C LEU A 209 -34.05 15.66 16.42
N ARG A 210 -34.25 14.50 17.07
CA ARG A 210 -34.40 13.21 16.39
C ARG A 210 -35.69 13.12 15.58
N HIS A 211 -36.81 13.63 16.07
CA HIS A 211 -38.05 13.70 15.29
C HIS A 211 -37.90 14.63 14.08
N GLY A 212 -37.31 15.81 14.28
CA GLY A 212 -37.06 16.77 13.20
C GLY A 212 -36.08 16.24 12.15
N ALA A 213 -35.04 15.53 12.57
CA ALA A 213 -34.06 14.88 11.71
C ALA A 213 -34.68 13.71 10.94
N ARG A 214 -35.45 12.84 11.60
CA ARG A 214 -36.18 11.73 10.97
C ARG A 214 -37.13 12.23 9.88
N ALA A 215 -37.89 13.29 10.16
CA ALA A 215 -38.81 13.90 9.19
C ALA A 215 -38.09 14.44 7.93
N ARG A 216 -36.78 14.69 8.02
CA ARG A 216 -35.93 15.20 6.93
C ARG A 216 -34.98 14.16 6.37
N GLY A 217 -34.98 12.93 6.89
CA GLY A 217 -34.02 11.90 6.53
C GLY A 217 -32.57 12.27 6.87
N ILE A 218 -32.33 12.98 7.98
CA ILE A 218 -30.98 13.38 8.41
C ILE A 218 -30.46 12.35 9.42
N PRO A 219 -29.28 11.75 9.22
CA PRO A 219 -28.69 10.86 10.21
C PRO A 219 -28.30 11.62 11.48
N VAL A 220 -28.51 10.99 12.63
CA VAL A 220 -28.16 11.54 13.95
C VAL A 220 -27.05 10.72 14.59
N LEU A 221 -26.04 11.42 15.10
CA LEU A 221 -24.92 10.85 15.84
C LEU A 221 -24.88 11.43 17.26
N MET A 222 -24.70 10.57 18.25
CA MET A 222 -24.49 10.98 19.64
C MET A 222 -23.34 10.16 20.21
N ALA A 223 -22.46 10.78 20.99
CA ALA A 223 -21.42 10.08 21.75
C ALA A 223 -21.52 10.49 23.22
N THR A 224 -21.26 9.55 24.14
CA THR A 224 -21.21 9.85 25.58
C THR A 224 -19.78 9.86 26.10
N SER A 225 -19.58 10.51 27.24
CA SER A 225 -18.27 10.75 27.87
C SER A 225 -17.83 9.64 28.83
N ASP A 226 -18.26 8.39 28.61
CA ASP A 226 -17.82 7.20 29.36
C ASP A 226 -17.73 5.99 28.43
N ARG A 227 -16.56 5.35 28.36
CA ARG A 227 -16.30 4.14 27.53
C ARG A 227 -16.64 4.30 26.03
N GLY A 228 -16.64 5.54 25.54
CA GLY A 228 -16.84 5.84 24.12
C GLY A 228 -18.13 5.25 23.54
N LEU A 229 -19.25 5.24 24.28
CA LEU A 229 -20.54 4.83 23.73
C LEU A 229 -20.94 5.80 22.60
N ILE A 230 -21.22 5.24 21.42
CA ILE A 230 -21.76 5.94 20.26
C ILE A 230 -23.15 5.38 19.94
N ASP A 231 -24.07 6.28 19.63
CA ASP A 231 -25.40 6.02 19.09
C ASP A 231 -25.49 6.61 17.68
N VAL A 232 -25.90 5.78 16.72
CA VAL A 232 -26.02 6.12 15.30
C VAL A 232 -27.45 5.82 14.85
N GLU A 233 -28.16 6.83 14.36
CA GLU A 233 -29.50 6.69 13.76
C GLU A 233 -29.47 7.17 12.30
N ARG A 234 -29.46 6.23 11.36
CA ARG A 234 -29.44 6.47 9.91
C ARG A 234 -30.83 6.69 9.35
N PHE A 235 -31.47 7.82 9.70
CA PHE A 235 -32.78 8.17 9.15
C PHE A 235 -32.77 8.47 7.64
N ASP A 236 -31.59 8.73 7.07
CA ASP A 236 -31.33 8.81 5.63
C ASP A 236 -31.48 7.46 4.91
N VAL A 237 -31.25 6.35 5.61
CA VAL A 237 -31.37 4.98 5.08
C VAL A 237 -32.72 4.37 5.44
N ASP A 238 -33.16 4.56 6.68
CA ASP A 238 -34.43 4.05 7.20
C ASP A 238 -35.20 5.18 7.92
N PRO A 239 -36.04 5.94 7.19
CA PRO A 239 -36.82 7.03 7.77
C PRO A 239 -37.97 6.54 8.66
N THR A 240 -38.27 5.24 8.66
CA THR A 240 -39.33 4.64 9.48
C THR A 240 -38.84 4.23 10.86
N ARG A 241 -37.53 4.28 11.11
CA ARG A 241 -36.93 3.86 12.38
C ARG A 241 -37.51 4.62 13.57
N PRO A 242 -37.80 3.94 14.69
CA PRO A 242 -38.18 4.62 15.92
C PRO A 242 -37.01 5.44 16.48
N VAL A 243 -37.32 6.60 17.05
CA VAL A 243 -36.36 7.48 17.73
C VAL A 243 -35.75 6.75 18.93
N PHE A 244 -34.44 6.94 19.16
CA PHE A 244 -33.66 6.20 20.15
C PHE A 244 -33.79 4.68 19.99
N HIS A 245 -33.88 4.18 18.77
CA HIS A 245 -34.07 2.74 18.48
C HIS A 245 -35.32 2.14 19.15
N GLY A 246 -36.29 2.97 19.53
CA GLY A 246 -37.50 2.55 20.25
C GLY A 246 -37.31 2.29 21.74
N LEU A 247 -36.13 2.57 22.31
CA LEU A 247 -35.81 2.33 23.72
C LEU A 247 -36.77 3.04 24.66
N LEU A 248 -37.20 4.24 24.27
CA LEU A 248 -38.06 5.10 25.07
C LEU A 248 -39.56 4.84 24.84
N GLY A 249 -39.94 4.03 23.85
CA GLY A 249 -41.33 3.91 23.40
C GLY A 249 -41.85 5.19 22.72
N ASP A 250 -43.18 5.33 22.63
CA ASP A 250 -43.85 6.47 21.98
C ASP A 250 -44.03 7.64 22.97
N ILE A 251 -42.94 8.32 23.29
CA ILE A 251 -42.94 9.50 24.14
C ILE A 251 -43.12 10.76 23.30
N ASP A 252 -44.09 11.57 23.68
CA ASP A 252 -44.24 12.94 23.15
C ASP A 252 -43.16 13.85 23.78
N PRO A 253 -42.28 14.49 22.97
CA PRO A 253 -41.24 15.39 23.48
C PRO A 253 -41.78 16.46 24.43
N ASP A 254 -42.96 17.02 24.14
CA ASP A 254 -43.56 18.12 24.92
C ASP A 254 -43.96 17.66 26.33
N THR A 255 -44.19 16.36 26.53
CA THR A 255 -44.50 15.79 27.86
C THR A 255 -43.26 15.71 28.76
N MET A 256 -42.06 15.86 28.21
CA MET A 256 -40.81 15.92 28.97
C MET A 256 -40.49 17.32 29.47
N ALA A 257 -41.15 18.35 28.94
CA ALA A 257 -40.94 19.73 29.35
C ALA A 257 -41.36 19.93 30.82
N GLY A 258 -40.51 20.57 31.62
CA GLY A 258 -40.81 20.92 33.01
C GLY A 258 -40.84 19.76 34.03
N LEU A 259 -40.70 18.49 33.61
CA LEU A 259 -40.63 17.37 34.56
C LEU A 259 -39.39 17.48 35.48
N PRO A 260 -39.52 17.16 36.78
CA PRO A 260 -38.38 17.04 37.69
C PRO A 260 -37.38 15.99 37.20
N ILE A 261 -36.09 16.16 37.51
CA ILE A 261 -35.02 15.22 37.14
C ILE A 261 -35.33 13.79 37.60
N ALA A 262 -35.94 13.63 38.79
CA ALA A 262 -36.32 12.32 39.33
C ALA A 262 -37.30 11.56 38.41
N GLU A 263 -38.21 12.27 37.74
CA GLU A 263 -39.19 11.69 36.81
C GLU A 263 -38.58 11.43 35.43
N LYS A 264 -37.54 12.18 35.05
CA LYS A 264 -36.76 11.93 33.82
C LYS A 264 -35.76 10.79 33.95
N LEU A 265 -35.36 10.45 35.17
CA LEU A 265 -34.28 9.50 35.45
C LEU A 265 -34.47 8.12 34.80
N PRO A 266 -35.67 7.49 34.80
CA PRO A 266 -35.86 6.19 34.16
C PRO A 266 -35.54 6.20 32.64
N TYR A 267 -35.92 7.27 31.94
CA TYR A 267 -35.67 7.44 30.52
C TYR A 267 -34.19 7.70 30.24
N LEU A 268 -33.55 8.56 31.05
CA LEU A 268 -32.11 8.79 30.95
C LEU A 268 -31.32 7.49 31.13
N MET A 269 -31.71 6.64 32.07
CA MET A 269 -31.05 5.34 32.26
C MET A 269 -31.19 4.42 31.03
N GLN A 270 -32.32 4.43 30.32
CA GLN A 270 -32.46 3.65 29.09
C GLN A 270 -31.54 4.15 27.96
N VAL A 271 -31.37 5.48 27.85
CA VAL A 271 -30.46 6.10 26.88
C VAL A 271 -28.99 5.82 27.23
N PHE A 272 -28.61 5.97 28.50
CA PHE A 272 -27.23 5.80 28.98
C PHE A 272 -26.78 4.34 29.11
N ASP A 273 -27.72 3.39 29.22
CA ASP A 273 -27.46 1.95 29.41
C ASP A 273 -26.54 1.66 30.62
N PRO A 274 -27.08 1.65 31.86
CA PRO A 274 -26.30 1.49 33.09
C PRO A 274 -25.59 0.14 33.19
N ALA A 275 -25.95 -0.87 32.38
CA ALA A 275 -25.21 -2.13 32.34
C ALA A 275 -23.85 -1.99 31.65
N ARG A 276 -23.66 -0.93 30.85
CA ARG A 276 -22.48 -0.72 30.01
C ARG A 276 -21.58 0.42 30.47
N VAL A 277 -22.00 1.22 31.45
CA VAL A 277 -21.17 2.27 32.04
C VAL A 277 -19.98 1.67 32.79
N SER A 278 -18.87 2.40 32.88
CA SER A 278 -17.72 1.96 33.66
C SER A 278 -18.07 1.86 35.14
N PRO A 279 -17.41 0.97 35.92
CA PRO A 279 -17.64 0.89 37.36
C PRO A 279 -17.46 2.23 38.09
N ARG A 280 -16.50 3.06 37.64
CA ARG A 280 -16.22 4.38 38.21
C ARG A 280 -17.30 5.40 37.85
N MET A 281 -17.79 5.39 36.61
CA MET A 281 -18.90 6.25 36.21
C MET A 281 -20.16 5.87 36.99
N GLY A 282 -20.53 4.58 37.00
CA GLY A 282 -21.68 4.07 37.73
C GLY A 282 -21.68 4.47 39.21
N ALA A 283 -20.53 4.34 39.89
CA ALA A 283 -20.38 4.80 41.28
C ALA A 283 -20.54 6.33 41.41
N SER A 284 -19.99 7.10 40.48
CA SER A 284 -20.08 8.57 40.49
C SER A 284 -21.50 9.09 40.28
N LEU A 285 -22.31 8.40 39.47
CA LEU A 285 -23.72 8.78 39.25
C LEU A 285 -24.54 8.79 40.54
N LEU A 286 -24.20 7.93 41.50
CA LEU A 286 -24.86 7.88 42.82
C LEU A 286 -24.53 9.09 43.71
N GLU A 287 -23.44 9.80 43.39
CA GLU A 287 -22.89 10.92 44.15
C GLU A 287 -23.28 12.30 43.59
N VAL A 288 -23.88 12.34 42.39
CA VAL A 288 -24.33 13.59 41.74
C VAL A 288 -25.43 14.25 42.57
N GLY A 289 -25.31 15.57 42.76
CA GLY A 289 -26.19 16.37 43.62
C GLY A 289 -25.93 16.20 45.11
N ARG A 290 -24.93 15.39 45.51
CA ARG A 290 -24.53 15.15 46.90
C ARG A 290 -23.09 15.60 47.15
N THR A 291 -22.12 14.85 46.63
CA THR A 291 -20.69 15.14 46.75
C THR A 291 -20.09 15.59 45.41
N LEU A 292 -20.81 15.36 44.30
CA LEU A 292 -20.48 15.85 42.96
C LEU A 292 -21.55 16.83 42.47
N SER A 293 -21.12 17.94 41.89
CA SER A 293 -22.04 18.97 41.37
C SER A 293 -22.69 18.60 40.04
N ALA A 294 -22.02 17.78 39.23
CA ALA A 294 -22.46 17.37 37.90
C ALA A 294 -21.85 16.03 37.51
N TRP A 295 -22.28 15.51 36.36
CA TRP A 295 -21.75 14.30 35.74
C TRP A 295 -20.24 14.44 35.50
N PRO A 296 -19.39 13.52 36.00
CA PRO A 296 -17.98 13.53 35.69
C PRO A 296 -17.73 13.32 34.21
N GLN A 297 -16.76 14.03 33.65
CA GLN A 297 -16.35 13.88 32.26
C GLN A 297 -14.84 14.02 32.19
N LEU A 298 -14.17 13.04 31.60
CA LEU A 298 -12.73 13.10 31.33
C LEU A 298 -12.50 13.49 29.87
N VAL A 299 -11.49 14.32 29.61
CA VAL A 299 -11.14 14.73 28.25
C VAL A 299 -10.77 13.54 27.35
N GLY A 300 -10.23 12.46 27.92
CA GLY A 300 -9.92 11.23 27.18
C GLY A 300 -11.16 10.61 26.55
N ASP A 301 -12.23 10.41 27.34
CA ASP A 301 -13.49 9.86 26.84
C ASP A 301 -14.17 10.78 25.81
N VAL A 302 -14.14 12.10 26.05
CA VAL A 302 -14.66 13.07 25.08
C VAL A 302 -13.88 13.02 23.77
N THR A 303 -12.56 12.85 23.83
CA THR A 303 -11.68 12.75 22.65
C THR A 303 -11.98 11.47 21.86
N VAL A 304 -12.15 10.33 22.54
CA VAL A 304 -12.56 9.07 21.90
C VAL A 304 -13.93 9.21 21.24
N GLY A 305 -14.89 9.83 21.94
CA GLY A 305 -16.20 10.15 21.38
C GLY A 305 -16.11 11.01 20.12
N ALA A 306 -15.25 12.04 20.13
CA ALA A 306 -15.04 12.90 18.97
C ALA A 306 -14.41 12.16 17.78
N ALA A 307 -13.41 11.32 18.02
CA ALA A 307 -12.81 10.48 16.98
C ALA A 307 -13.83 9.48 16.39
N THR A 308 -14.68 8.89 17.22
CA THR A 308 -15.71 7.94 16.78
C THR A 308 -16.79 8.62 15.94
N VAL A 309 -17.24 9.83 16.33
CA VAL A 309 -18.20 10.63 15.53
C VAL A 309 -17.57 11.07 14.20
N LEU A 310 -16.30 11.48 14.20
CA LEU A 310 -15.58 11.85 12.98
C LEU A 310 -15.54 10.70 11.97
N GLU A 311 -15.23 9.48 12.43
CA GLU A 311 -15.23 8.28 11.59
C GLU A 311 -16.64 7.95 11.07
N ALA A 312 -17.68 8.08 11.90
CA ALA A 312 -19.05 7.89 11.46
C ALA A 312 -19.46 8.89 10.36
N ILE A 313 -19.08 10.17 10.51
CA ILE A 313 -19.31 11.21 9.49
C ILE A 313 -18.55 10.88 8.20
N ARG A 314 -17.29 10.42 8.31
CA ARG A 314 -16.49 9.98 7.15
C ARG A 314 -17.22 8.88 6.37
N ARG A 315 -17.69 7.83 7.07
CA ARG A 315 -18.43 6.73 6.45
C ARG A 315 -19.73 7.18 5.79
N ILE A 316 -20.52 8.01 6.46
CA ILE A 316 -21.75 8.58 5.89
C ILE A 316 -21.43 9.38 4.63
N GLY A 317 -20.46 10.28 4.70
CA GLY A 317 -20.07 11.14 3.59
C GLY A 317 -19.55 10.40 2.36
N LEU A 318 -18.86 9.26 2.57
CA LEU A 318 -18.32 8.42 1.50
C LEU A 318 -19.28 7.32 1.01
N ASN A 319 -20.46 7.17 1.64
CA ASN A 319 -21.37 6.03 1.46
C ASN A 319 -20.74 4.67 1.81
N GLU A 320 -19.85 4.65 2.79
CA GLU A 320 -19.33 3.39 3.34
C GLU A 320 -20.37 2.72 4.26
N PRO A 321 -20.29 1.40 4.49
CA PRO A 321 -21.18 0.70 5.39
C PRO A 321 -21.14 1.26 6.83
N LEU A 322 -22.29 1.73 7.30
CA LEU A 322 -22.54 2.13 8.69
C LEU A 322 -24.03 1.94 9.01
N ALA A 323 -24.33 0.93 9.84
CA ALA A 323 -25.69 0.64 10.28
C ALA A 323 -26.13 1.54 11.45
N SER A 324 -27.45 1.70 11.62
CA SER A 324 -27.99 2.26 12.86
C SER A 324 -27.76 1.33 14.04
N GLY A 325 -27.45 1.86 15.22
CA GLY A 325 -27.30 1.09 16.45
C GLY A 325 -26.42 1.78 17.49
N ARG A 326 -26.06 1.03 18.53
CA ARG A 326 -25.17 1.48 19.61
C ARG A 326 -23.96 0.56 19.76
N THR A 327 -22.77 1.13 19.94
CA THR A 327 -21.54 0.39 20.28
C THR A 327 -20.64 1.23 21.19
N GLN A 328 -19.55 0.65 21.70
CA GLN A 328 -18.60 1.29 22.61
C GLN A 328 -17.16 1.13 22.10
N VAL A 329 -16.35 2.17 22.29
CA VAL A 329 -14.90 2.14 22.11
C VAL A 329 -14.25 2.20 23.50
N ASP A 330 -14.20 1.07 24.22
CA ASP A 330 -13.64 0.99 25.58
C ASP A 330 -12.10 0.89 25.55
N ILE A 331 -11.43 2.05 25.44
CA ILE A 331 -9.96 2.14 25.49
C ILE A 331 -9.38 1.50 26.76
N GLY A 332 -10.06 1.66 27.90
CA GLY A 332 -9.60 1.10 29.17
C GLY A 332 -9.62 -0.43 29.16
N GLY A 333 -10.64 -1.03 28.55
CA GLY A 333 -10.72 -2.48 28.32
C GLY A 333 -9.60 -2.98 27.40
N LEU A 334 -9.40 -2.33 26.25
CA LEU A 334 -8.38 -2.71 25.26
C LEU A 334 -6.95 -2.67 25.83
N LEU A 335 -6.62 -1.69 26.66
CA LEU A 335 -5.30 -1.62 27.31
C LEU A 335 -5.09 -2.73 28.36
N GLY A 336 -6.16 -3.38 28.82
CA GLY A 336 -6.07 -4.57 29.66
C GLY A 336 -5.61 -5.83 28.91
N GLU A 337 -5.60 -5.81 27.57
CA GLU A 337 -5.26 -6.94 26.71
C GLU A 337 -3.79 -6.94 26.22
N LEU A 338 -2.98 -5.99 26.69
CA LEU A 338 -1.56 -5.88 26.27
C LEU A 338 -0.76 -7.15 26.57
N ALA A 339 0.00 -7.62 25.59
CA ALA A 339 0.90 -8.78 25.68
C ALA A 339 2.28 -8.46 25.07
N GLU A 340 3.33 -9.17 25.51
CA GLU A 340 4.68 -9.01 24.94
C GLU A 340 4.75 -9.58 23.52
N PRO A 341 5.33 -8.85 22.54
CA PRO A 341 5.53 -9.37 21.18
C PRO A 341 6.47 -10.58 21.18
N THR A 342 6.08 -11.67 20.51
CA THR A 342 6.97 -12.82 20.29
C THR A 342 8.08 -12.48 19.30
N HIS A 343 9.33 -12.52 19.76
CA HIS A 343 10.50 -12.43 18.89
C HIS A 343 10.69 -13.76 18.17
N VAL A 344 10.56 -13.78 16.85
CA VAL A 344 10.97 -14.94 16.06
C VAL A 344 12.49 -15.01 16.16
N ALA A 345 13.02 -16.03 16.80
CA ALA A 345 14.47 -16.26 16.83
C ALA A 345 14.96 -16.53 15.41
N GLY A 346 16.08 -15.91 15.02
CA GLY A 346 16.75 -16.26 13.76
C GLY A 346 17.24 -17.71 13.83
N PRO A 347 17.01 -18.54 12.80
CA PRO A 347 17.53 -19.90 12.77
C PRO A 347 19.03 -19.92 12.48
N ALA A 348 19.68 -20.90 13.09
CA ALA A 348 21.08 -21.24 12.92
C ALA A 348 21.39 -21.80 11.52
N ASP A 349 22.66 -21.71 11.11
CA ASP A 349 23.22 -22.30 9.90
C ASP A 349 22.82 -23.78 9.77
N VAL A 350 21.90 -24.07 8.85
CA VAL A 350 21.60 -25.45 8.45
C VAL A 350 22.66 -25.86 7.42
N PRO A 351 23.46 -26.90 7.67
CA PRO A 351 24.50 -27.32 6.74
C PRO A 351 23.93 -27.65 5.36
N LEU A 352 24.65 -27.25 4.30
CA LEU A 352 24.35 -27.69 2.94
C LEU A 352 24.46 -29.24 2.87
N PRO A 353 23.60 -29.92 2.09
CA PRO A 353 23.75 -31.35 1.85
C PRO A 353 25.13 -31.67 1.27
N GLU A 354 25.79 -32.72 1.78
CA GLU A 354 27.11 -33.14 1.30
C GLU A 354 27.08 -33.53 -0.20
N ALA A 355 28.18 -33.22 -0.89
CA ALA A 355 28.40 -33.66 -2.26
C ALA A 355 28.46 -35.21 -2.31
N GLY A 356 27.51 -35.84 -3.00
CA GLY A 356 27.40 -37.31 -3.09
C GLY A 356 26.03 -37.90 -2.71
N ALA A 357 25.03 -37.07 -2.36
CA ALA A 357 23.71 -37.52 -1.93
C ALA A 357 22.81 -38.16 -3.02
N VAL A 358 23.24 -38.21 -4.27
CA VAL A 358 22.46 -38.76 -5.40
C VAL A 358 23.00 -40.16 -5.74
N SER A 359 22.21 -41.20 -5.44
CA SER A 359 22.43 -42.54 -5.97
C SER A 359 21.14 -43.10 -6.56
N THR A 360 21.15 -43.39 -7.86
CA THR A 360 20.03 -43.98 -8.60
C THR A 360 20.09 -45.51 -8.60
N GLY A 361 21.25 -46.09 -8.26
CA GLY A 361 21.51 -47.53 -8.41
C GLY A 361 21.73 -47.99 -9.86
N LEU A 362 21.76 -47.07 -10.84
CA LEU A 362 21.88 -47.36 -12.27
C LEU A 362 23.31 -47.21 -12.83
N GLY A 363 24.26 -46.81 -11.97
CA GLY A 363 25.68 -46.68 -12.29
C GLY A 363 26.19 -45.26 -12.18
N GLN A 364 27.51 -45.13 -12.00
CA GLN A 364 28.18 -43.86 -11.67
C GLN A 364 27.93 -42.74 -12.70
N VAL A 365 27.83 -43.08 -13.99
CA VAL A 365 27.62 -42.09 -15.06
C VAL A 365 26.22 -41.48 -14.99
N ILE A 366 25.21 -42.30 -14.72
CA ILE A 366 23.82 -41.83 -14.56
C ILE A 366 23.67 -41.03 -13.26
N ASP A 367 24.28 -41.49 -12.18
CA ASP A 367 24.30 -40.75 -10.91
C ASP A 367 24.91 -39.35 -11.09
N ALA A 368 26.05 -39.25 -11.80
CA ALA A 368 26.69 -37.98 -12.11
C ALA A 368 25.83 -37.10 -13.02
N ALA A 369 25.17 -37.68 -14.04
CA ALA A 369 24.30 -36.96 -14.96
C ALA A 369 23.05 -36.38 -14.24
N VAL A 370 22.42 -37.16 -13.36
CA VAL A 370 21.28 -36.71 -12.54
C VAL A 370 21.73 -35.62 -11.56
N ALA A 371 22.85 -35.82 -10.87
CA ALA A 371 23.40 -34.84 -9.94
C ALA A 371 23.70 -33.49 -10.62
N ALA A 372 24.21 -33.52 -11.86
CA ALA A 372 24.44 -32.32 -12.64
C ALA A 372 23.13 -31.66 -13.14
N ALA A 373 22.15 -32.47 -13.58
CA ALA A 373 20.85 -31.99 -14.06
C ALA A 373 20.13 -31.14 -13.01
N ILE A 374 20.06 -31.61 -11.76
CA ILE A 374 19.37 -30.89 -10.68
C ILE A 374 20.05 -29.58 -10.27
N ARG A 375 21.31 -29.34 -10.69
CA ARG A 375 22.03 -28.07 -10.47
C ARG A 375 21.66 -26.97 -11.46
N ALA A 376 20.82 -27.26 -12.45
CA ALA A 376 20.34 -26.27 -13.39
C ALA A 376 19.63 -25.08 -12.68
N PRO A 377 19.68 -23.87 -13.26
CA PRO A 377 18.85 -22.76 -12.81
C PRO A 377 17.40 -22.95 -13.27
N SER A 378 16.46 -22.39 -12.50
CA SER A 378 15.03 -22.31 -12.87
C SER A 378 14.39 -21.07 -12.23
N GLY A 379 13.33 -20.54 -12.85
CA GLY A 379 12.56 -19.42 -12.30
C GLY A 379 12.01 -19.75 -10.92
N GLY A 380 12.12 -18.82 -9.96
CA GLY A 380 11.71 -19.05 -8.57
C GLY A 380 12.44 -20.22 -7.86
N ASN A 381 13.49 -20.79 -8.47
CA ASN A 381 14.05 -22.10 -8.08
C ASN A 381 12.98 -23.22 -8.01
N ALA A 382 11.98 -23.16 -8.90
CA ALA A 382 10.85 -24.09 -8.94
C ALA A 382 11.23 -25.52 -9.32
N GLN A 383 12.38 -25.70 -9.99
CA GLN A 383 12.89 -27.00 -10.44
C GLN A 383 11.81 -27.78 -11.22
N PRO A 384 11.34 -27.23 -12.37
CA PRO A 384 10.13 -27.66 -13.07
C PRO A 384 10.37 -28.92 -13.91
N TRP A 385 11.16 -29.86 -13.43
CA TRP A 385 11.59 -31.04 -14.15
C TRP A 385 11.19 -32.33 -13.41
N ARG A 386 10.86 -33.34 -14.19
CA ARG A 386 10.89 -34.76 -13.80
C ARG A 386 12.03 -35.45 -14.53
N ILE A 387 12.74 -36.30 -13.82
CA ILE A 387 13.91 -37.02 -14.32
C ILE A 387 13.66 -38.52 -14.18
N ALA A 388 13.61 -39.24 -15.30
CA ALA A 388 13.56 -40.70 -15.34
C ALA A 388 14.85 -41.24 -15.97
N ALA A 389 15.38 -42.37 -15.50
CA ALA A 389 16.66 -42.90 -15.97
C ALA A 389 16.66 -44.42 -16.12
N THR A 390 17.46 -44.90 -17.07
CA THR A 390 17.87 -46.31 -17.21
C THR A 390 19.41 -46.39 -17.08
N ALA A 391 19.98 -47.59 -17.18
CA ALA A 391 21.44 -47.75 -17.16
C ALA A 391 22.16 -47.07 -18.36
N ASP A 392 21.45 -46.77 -19.45
CA ASP A 392 22.00 -46.23 -20.70
C ASP A 392 21.31 -44.94 -21.18
N SER A 393 20.31 -44.44 -20.47
CA SER A 393 19.55 -43.25 -20.89
C SER A 393 18.99 -42.42 -19.72
N LEU A 394 18.73 -41.15 -20.00
CA LEU A 394 18.11 -40.19 -19.09
C LEU A 394 17.01 -39.46 -19.85
N VAL A 395 15.83 -39.27 -19.25
CA VAL A 395 14.74 -38.47 -19.79
C VAL A 395 14.39 -37.37 -18.82
N ILE A 396 14.48 -36.12 -19.27
CA ILE A 396 14.13 -34.93 -18.50
C ILE A 396 12.92 -34.27 -19.16
N GLY A 397 11.81 -34.14 -18.43
CA GLY A 397 10.59 -33.52 -18.95
C GLY A 397 10.06 -32.42 -18.04
N ILE A 398 9.26 -31.51 -18.59
CA ILE A 398 8.60 -30.46 -17.81
C ILE A 398 7.56 -31.08 -16.87
N ASP A 399 7.60 -30.69 -15.59
CA ASP A 399 6.55 -30.98 -14.63
C ASP A 399 5.50 -29.85 -14.65
N PRO A 400 4.31 -30.04 -15.25
CA PRO A 400 3.32 -28.98 -15.32
C PRO A 400 2.76 -28.58 -13.95
N ALA A 401 2.99 -29.38 -12.89
CA ALA A 401 2.61 -29.03 -11.54
C ALA A 401 3.54 -27.98 -10.90
N ARG A 402 4.69 -27.69 -11.51
CA ARG A 402 5.71 -26.76 -11.00
C ARG A 402 5.89 -25.59 -11.96
N THR A 403 4.83 -24.82 -12.16
CA THR A 403 4.81 -23.65 -13.04
C THR A 403 4.20 -22.43 -12.32
N SER A 404 4.30 -21.25 -12.92
CA SER A 404 3.70 -20.01 -12.45
C SER A 404 3.09 -19.25 -13.63
N ALA A 405 2.28 -18.22 -13.37
CA ALA A 405 1.68 -17.42 -14.42
C ALA A 405 2.72 -16.72 -15.31
N MET A 406 3.93 -16.45 -14.79
CA MET A 406 5.04 -15.90 -15.58
C MET A 406 5.67 -16.91 -16.55
N ASP A 407 5.49 -18.21 -16.33
CA ASP A 407 5.96 -19.27 -17.21
C ASP A 407 4.97 -19.53 -18.35
N VAL A 408 4.71 -18.47 -19.12
CA VAL A 408 3.71 -18.45 -20.19
C VAL A 408 3.99 -19.56 -21.20
N GLY A 409 3.01 -20.46 -21.38
CA GLY A 409 3.12 -21.59 -22.29
C GLY A 409 4.24 -22.58 -21.92
N PHE A 410 4.73 -22.60 -20.68
CA PHE A 410 5.87 -23.42 -20.22
C PHE A 410 7.22 -23.06 -20.86
N ARG A 411 7.35 -21.86 -21.47
CA ARG A 411 8.58 -21.45 -22.16
C ARG A 411 9.76 -21.31 -21.19
N GLY A 412 9.56 -20.73 -20.01
CA GLY A 412 10.58 -20.65 -18.96
C GLY A 412 10.95 -22.02 -18.38
N SER A 413 9.97 -22.91 -18.22
CA SER A 413 10.21 -24.31 -17.86
C SER A 413 11.01 -25.06 -18.91
N ALA A 414 10.76 -24.80 -20.20
CA ALA A 414 11.55 -25.38 -21.29
C ALA A 414 13.02 -24.93 -21.25
N VAL A 415 13.28 -23.65 -20.98
CA VAL A 415 14.64 -23.14 -20.74
C VAL A 415 15.31 -23.90 -19.59
N ALA A 416 14.61 -24.08 -18.47
CA ALA A 416 15.13 -24.77 -17.29
C ALA A 416 15.43 -26.26 -17.55
N VAL A 417 14.53 -26.98 -18.24
CA VAL A 417 14.72 -28.38 -18.64
C VAL A 417 15.85 -28.54 -19.66
N GLY A 418 15.99 -27.60 -20.59
CA GLY A 418 17.11 -27.52 -21.52
C GLY A 418 18.46 -27.36 -20.84
N ALA A 419 18.53 -26.46 -19.85
CA ALA A 419 19.70 -26.29 -19.00
C ALA A 419 20.03 -27.55 -18.19
N ALA A 420 19.03 -28.24 -17.64
CA ALA A 420 19.21 -29.51 -16.93
C ALA A 420 19.76 -30.61 -17.85
N ALA A 421 19.23 -30.73 -19.07
CA ALA A 421 19.75 -31.67 -20.07
C ALA A 421 21.20 -31.31 -20.46
N PHE A 422 21.52 -30.03 -20.63
CA PHE A 422 22.89 -29.61 -20.90
C PHE A 422 23.85 -30.02 -19.78
N ASN A 423 23.51 -29.75 -18.51
CA ASN A 423 24.34 -30.14 -17.37
C ASN A 423 24.56 -31.67 -17.30
N ALA A 424 23.51 -32.46 -17.56
CA ALA A 424 23.60 -33.91 -17.61
C ALA A 424 24.60 -34.40 -18.67
N ARG A 425 24.60 -33.77 -19.86
CA ARG A 425 25.55 -34.09 -20.94
C ARG A 425 26.98 -33.75 -20.57
N VAL A 426 27.19 -32.63 -19.90
CA VAL A 426 28.51 -32.21 -19.41
C VAL A 426 29.08 -33.26 -18.44
N ALA A 427 28.27 -33.74 -17.50
CA ALA A 427 28.66 -34.80 -16.58
C ALA A 427 28.93 -36.15 -17.28
N ALA A 428 28.09 -36.54 -18.25
CA ALA A 428 28.34 -37.73 -19.06
C ALA A 428 29.66 -37.63 -19.84
N ALA A 429 29.94 -36.47 -20.45
CA ALA A 429 31.16 -36.21 -21.21
C ALA A 429 32.41 -36.26 -20.33
N ALA A 430 32.36 -35.72 -19.12
CA ALA A 430 33.45 -35.80 -18.14
C ALA A 430 33.74 -37.25 -17.70
N ASN A 431 32.76 -38.14 -17.81
CA ASN A 431 32.89 -39.57 -17.54
C ASN A 431 33.14 -40.41 -18.81
N GLY A 432 33.48 -39.79 -19.94
CA GLY A 432 33.89 -40.50 -21.17
C GLY A 432 32.75 -40.96 -22.08
N PHE A 433 31.54 -40.41 -21.93
CA PHE A 433 30.38 -40.73 -22.76
C PHE A 433 29.88 -39.53 -23.57
N ALA A 434 29.55 -39.78 -24.83
CA ALA A 434 28.88 -38.87 -25.72
C ALA A 434 27.36 -39.06 -25.54
N THR A 435 26.59 -38.06 -25.94
CA THR A 435 25.14 -38.07 -25.75
C THR A 435 24.42 -37.77 -27.05
N GLU A 436 23.43 -38.60 -27.35
CA GLU A 436 22.48 -38.38 -28.45
C GLU A 436 21.19 -37.83 -27.85
N LEU A 437 20.70 -36.70 -28.40
CA LEU A 437 19.51 -36.00 -27.92
C LEU A 437 18.33 -36.23 -28.84
N SER A 438 17.15 -36.39 -28.26
CA SER A 438 15.88 -36.29 -28.97
C SER A 438 14.88 -35.48 -28.14
N TYR A 439 14.12 -34.65 -28.84
CA TYR A 439 13.09 -33.78 -28.27
C TYR A 439 11.72 -34.33 -28.67
N THR A 440 10.77 -34.33 -27.74
CA THR A 440 9.40 -34.71 -28.01
C THR A 440 8.47 -33.75 -27.30
N GLU A 441 7.51 -33.20 -28.03
CA GLU A 441 6.43 -32.34 -27.54
C GLU A 441 5.11 -33.10 -27.71
N PRO A 442 4.81 -34.08 -26.84
CA PRO A 442 3.62 -34.90 -26.99
C PRO A 442 2.37 -34.11 -26.60
N ASP A 443 1.29 -34.25 -27.37
CA ASP A 443 -0.05 -33.81 -26.95
C ASP A 443 -0.45 -34.60 -25.68
N GLY A 444 -0.39 -33.99 -24.50
CA GLY A 444 -0.73 -34.67 -23.25
C GLY A 444 -0.12 -34.06 -21.98
N ALA A 445 0.04 -34.89 -20.94
CA ALA A 445 0.41 -34.49 -19.58
C ALA A 445 1.84 -33.93 -19.40
N TYR A 446 2.69 -33.96 -20.42
CA TYR A 446 4.08 -33.49 -20.35
C TYR A 446 4.42 -32.65 -21.59
N PRO A 447 4.53 -31.31 -21.46
CA PRO A 447 4.59 -30.42 -22.63
C PRO A 447 5.90 -30.50 -23.40
N LEU A 448 7.01 -30.92 -22.76
CA LEU A 448 8.28 -31.19 -23.42
C LEU A 448 9.03 -32.33 -22.70
N ARG A 449 9.66 -33.22 -23.47
CA ARG A 449 10.59 -34.26 -23.00
C ARG A 449 11.88 -34.24 -23.81
N ILE A 450 13.01 -34.32 -23.12
CA ILE A 450 14.34 -34.45 -23.70
C ILE A 450 14.90 -35.80 -23.29
N ALA A 451 15.10 -36.71 -24.25
CA ALA A 451 15.75 -37.99 -24.01
C ALA A 451 17.22 -37.90 -24.41
N LEU A 452 18.08 -38.31 -23.49
CA LEU A 452 19.52 -38.39 -23.61
C LEU A 452 19.95 -39.85 -23.62
N ARG A 453 20.56 -40.31 -24.71
CA ARG A 453 21.12 -41.67 -24.79
C ARG A 453 22.64 -41.64 -24.73
N LEU A 454 23.21 -42.45 -23.83
CA LEU A 454 24.65 -42.57 -23.69
C LEU A 454 25.25 -43.36 -24.86
N ARG A 455 26.32 -42.85 -25.43
CA ARG A 455 27.12 -43.51 -26.46
C ARG A 455 28.58 -43.58 -26.00
N PRO A 456 29.26 -44.73 -26.19
CA PRO A 456 30.70 -44.81 -25.93
C PRO A 456 31.47 -43.79 -26.79
N GLY A 457 32.44 -43.09 -26.17
CA GLY A 457 33.24 -42.03 -26.80
C GLY A 457 33.10 -40.72 -26.03
N GLY A 458 34.17 -39.95 -25.84
CA GLY A 458 34.10 -38.69 -25.10
C GLY A 458 33.62 -37.50 -25.94
N ALA A 459 33.26 -36.40 -25.27
CA ALA A 459 32.96 -35.10 -25.86
C ALA A 459 33.76 -34.00 -25.13
N PRO A 460 35.07 -33.82 -25.42
CA PRO A 460 35.95 -32.93 -24.67
C PRO A 460 35.47 -31.48 -24.59
N GLU A 461 34.84 -30.99 -25.66
CA GLU A 461 34.23 -29.67 -25.76
C GLU A 461 33.06 -29.44 -24.78
N LEU A 462 32.34 -30.50 -24.41
CA LEU A 462 31.32 -30.46 -23.35
C LEU A 462 31.94 -30.68 -21.98
N ALA A 463 32.89 -31.60 -21.86
CA ALA A 463 33.54 -31.94 -20.59
C ALA A 463 34.24 -30.73 -19.94
N ARG A 464 34.71 -29.76 -20.74
CA ARG A 464 35.33 -28.51 -20.24
C ARG A 464 34.44 -27.70 -19.29
N TRP A 465 33.12 -27.84 -19.40
CA TRP A 465 32.15 -27.11 -18.57
C TRP A 465 31.89 -27.75 -17.20
N HIS A 466 32.43 -28.95 -16.95
CA HIS A 466 32.09 -29.73 -15.75
C HIS A 466 32.31 -28.99 -14.43
N PRO A 467 33.42 -28.26 -14.20
CA PRO A 467 33.58 -27.47 -12.96
C PRO A 467 32.48 -26.41 -12.80
N GLY A 468 32.19 -25.68 -13.89
CA GLY A 468 31.21 -24.61 -13.90
C GLY A 468 29.79 -25.04 -13.52
N VAL A 469 29.38 -26.29 -13.82
CA VAL A 469 28.05 -26.80 -13.46
C VAL A 469 27.79 -26.74 -11.95
N PHE A 470 28.82 -26.97 -11.14
CA PHE A 470 28.70 -27.01 -9.67
C PHE A 470 29.04 -25.69 -9.00
N GLU A 471 29.93 -24.90 -9.61
CA GLU A 471 30.36 -23.57 -9.15
C GLU A 471 29.40 -22.43 -9.56
N ARG A 472 28.56 -22.63 -10.58
CA ARG A 472 27.63 -21.61 -11.07
C ARG A 472 26.65 -21.18 -9.99
N GLU A 473 26.50 -19.87 -9.82
CA GLU A 473 25.65 -19.26 -8.81
C GLU A 473 24.82 -18.12 -9.40
N THR A 474 23.67 -17.84 -8.78
CA THR A 474 22.87 -16.64 -9.05
C THR A 474 23.30 -15.55 -8.08
N ASN A 475 23.88 -14.49 -8.61
CA ASN A 475 24.44 -13.43 -7.80
C ASN A 475 23.67 -12.13 -7.99
N ARG A 476 22.91 -11.74 -6.96
CA ARG A 476 22.02 -10.59 -7.03
C ARG A 476 22.64 -9.28 -6.58
N HIS A 477 23.88 -9.22 -6.06
CA HIS A 477 24.50 -7.97 -5.58
C HIS A 477 24.42 -6.82 -6.60
N ARG A 478 24.19 -5.57 -6.16
CA ARG A 478 23.96 -4.41 -7.07
C ARG A 478 25.04 -4.26 -8.16
N GLY A 479 26.29 -4.58 -7.88
CA GLY A 479 27.40 -4.40 -8.83
C GLY A 479 28.01 -3.01 -8.77
N THR A 480 29.14 -2.81 -9.45
CA THR A 480 29.92 -1.56 -9.40
C THR A 480 29.74 -0.65 -10.61
N GLY A 481 29.06 -1.12 -11.67
CA GLY A 481 28.98 -0.43 -12.96
C GLY A 481 30.28 -0.44 -13.77
N ALA A 482 31.27 -1.25 -13.37
CA ALA A 482 32.53 -1.38 -14.10
C ALA A 482 32.30 -1.89 -15.54
N PRO A 483 32.99 -1.36 -16.55
CA PRO A 483 32.75 -1.73 -17.95
C PRO A 483 33.14 -3.19 -18.24
N LEU A 484 32.34 -3.86 -19.08
CA LEU A 484 32.68 -5.18 -19.61
C LEU A 484 33.76 -5.04 -20.70
N THR A 485 34.81 -5.86 -20.68
CA THR A 485 35.85 -5.80 -21.72
C THR A 485 35.34 -6.36 -23.05
N PRO A 486 35.80 -5.84 -24.20
CA PRO A 486 35.39 -6.34 -25.52
C PRO A 486 35.67 -7.84 -25.72
N GLU A 487 36.77 -8.34 -25.17
CA GLU A 487 37.17 -9.75 -25.29
C GLU A 487 36.19 -10.68 -24.58
N VAL A 488 35.68 -10.26 -23.42
CA VAL A 488 34.64 -11.01 -22.71
C VAL A 488 33.34 -10.97 -23.50
N ALA A 489 32.92 -9.80 -23.99
CA ALA A 489 31.70 -9.68 -24.80
C ALA A 489 31.73 -10.56 -26.07
N GLU A 490 32.88 -10.60 -26.76
CA GLU A 490 33.10 -11.48 -27.91
C GLU A 490 33.07 -12.96 -27.52
N THR A 491 33.69 -13.31 -26.38
CA THR A 491 33.66 -14.68 -25.84
C THR A 491 32.23 -15.14 -25.55
N LEU A 492 31.41 -14.32 -24.88
CA LEU A 492 30.00 -14.64 -24.62
C LEU A 492 29.22 -14.83 -25.93
N SER A 493 29.50 -14.01 -26.94
CA SER A 493 28.89 -14.10 -28.26
C SER A 493 29.29 -15.37 -29.01
N GLN A 494 30.56 -15.77 -28.91
CA GLN A 494 31.06 -16.97 -29.54
C GLN A 494 30.51 -18.24 -28.86
N VAL A 495 30.47 -18.26 -27.52
CA VAL A 495 29.88 -19.36 -26.76
C VAL A 495 28.41 -19.55 -27.10
N ALA A 496 27.62 -18.48 -27.21
CA ALA A 496 26.22 -18.60 -27.61
C ALA A 496 26.06 -19.24 -29.01
N LYS A 497 26.90 -18.85 -29.97
CA LYS A 497 26.88 -19.38 -31.34
C LYS A 497 27.19 -20.87 -31.42
N GLU A 498 28.01 -21.41 -30.51
CA GLU A 498 28.28 -22.86 -30.42
C GLU A 498 27.01 -23.69 -30.14
N TYR A 499 25.96 -23.05 -29.62
CA TYR A 499 24.67 -23.66 -29.30
C TYR A 499 23.52 -23.08 -30.13
N ASP A 500 23.83 -22.60 -31.35
CA ASP A 500 22.88 -22.04 -32.31
C ASP A 500 22.06 -20.84 -31.77
N ALA A 501 22.56 -20.16 -30.73
CA ALA A 501 21.94 -19.00 -30.13
C ALA A 501 22.67 -17.71 -30.51
N ARG A 502 21.92 -16.60 -30.52
CA ARG A 502 22.47 -15.24 -30.62
C ARG A 502 22.41 -14.60 -29.25
N VAL A 503 23.41 -13.79 -28.92
CA VAL A 503 23.30 -12.85 -27.79
C VAL A 503 23.30 -11.42 -28.30
N HIS A 504 22.54 -10.58 -27.62
CA HIS A 504 22.66 -9.13 -27.70
C HIS A 504 23.29 -8.64 -26.39
N VAL A 505 24.49 -8.06 -26.47
CA VAL A 505 25.26 -7.62 -25.30
C VAL A 505 25.19 -6.11 -25.20
N MET A 506 24.34 -5.60 -24.30
CA MET A 506 24.25 -4.16 -24.01
C MET A 506 25.36 -3.76 -23.05
N VAL A 507 26.29 -2.92 -23.51
CA VAL A 507 27.35 -2.32 -22.68
C VAL A 507 27.22 -0.79 -22.58
N ASP A 508 26.41 -0.17 -23.44
CA ASP A 508 26.16 1.27 -23.38
C ASP A 508 25.26 1.60 -22.18
N HIS A 509 25.71 2.55 -21.33
CA HIS A 509 24.95 2.93 -20.14
C HIS A 509 23.59 3.56 -20.46
N GLY A 510 23.44 4.22 -21.61
CA GLY A 510 22.16 4.77 -22.07
C GLY A 510 21.17 3.67 -22.45
N GLU A 511 21.61 2.65 -23.17
CA GLU A 511 20.81 1.46 -23.49
C GLU A 511 20.41 0.68 -22.22
N ILE A 512 21.37 0.44 -21.32
CA ILE A 512 21.13 -0.19 -20.02
C ILE A 512 20.12 0.61 -19.19
N ALA A 513 20.22 1.95 -19.17
CA ALA A 513 19.27 2.82 -18.47
C ALA A 513 17.84 2.75 -19.05
N ARG A 514 17.71 2.57 -20.37
CA ARG A 514 16.40 2.35 -21.02
C ARG A 514 15.83 0.98 -20.65
N ALA A 515 16.65 -0.08 -20.69
CA ALA A 515 16.26 -1.41 -20.24
C ALA A 515 15.86 -1.42 -18.74
N ALA A 516 16.60 -0.68 -17.89
CA ALA A 516 16.28 -0.48 -16.48
C ALA A 516 14.87 0.10 -16.27
N THR A 517 14.51 1.10 -17.07
CA THR A 517 13.17 1.71 -17.03
C THR A 517 12.08 0.71 -17.41
N VAL A 518 12.32 -0.09 -18.46
CA VAL A 518 11.38 -1.12 -18.91
C VAL A 518 11.17 -2.19 -17.83
N PHE A 519 12.26 -2.69 -17.24
CA PHE A 519 12.20 -3.74 -16.22
C PHE A 519 11.56 -3.24 -14.92
N ALA A 520 11.89 -2.02 -14.48
CA ALA A 520 11.28 -1.42 -13.30
C ALA A 520 9.76 -1.26 -13.45
N ALA A 521 9.29 -0.82 -14.62
CA ALA A 521 7.86 -0.73 -14.91
C ALA A 521 7.18 -2.11 -14.93
N ALA A 522 7.85 -3.12 -15.49
CA ALA A 522 7.34 -4.49 -15.52
C ALA A 522 7.28 -5.13 -14.12
N ASP A 523 8.26 -4.85 -13.26
CA ASP A 523 8.31 -5.34 -11.89
C ASP A 523 7.26 -4.67 -11.01
N ARG A 524 7.01 -3.36 -11.20
CA ARG A 524 5.84 -2.68 -10.61
C ARG A 524 4.54 -3.41 -10.98
N ILE A 525 4.35 -3.75 -12.26
CA ILE A 525 3.16 -4.50 -12.70
C ILE A 525 3.10 -5.88 -12.05
N ARG A 526 4.23 -6.54 -11.84
CA ARG A 526 4.32 -7.82 -11.12
C ARG A 526 3.80 -7.70 -9.69
N TYR A 527 4.20 -6.65 -8.96
CA TYR A 527 3.66 -6.36 -7.63
C TYR A 527 2.16 -6.03 -7.69
N LEU A 528 1.72 -5.14 -8.58
CA LEU A 528 0.34 -4.66 -8.58
C LEU A 528 -0.68 -5.69 -9.12
N THR A 529 -0.22 -6.73 -9.82
CA THR A 529 -1.10 -7.78 -10.33
C THR A 529 -1.32 -8.87 -9.27
N PRO A 530 -2.55 -9.09 -8.75
CA PRO A 530 -2.78 -9.94 -7.58
C PRO A 530 -2.25 -11.38 -7.70
N THR A 531 -2.38 -12.01 -8.88
CA THR A 531 -1.88 -13.37 -9.09
C THR A 531 -0.35 -13.43 -9.13
N LEU A 532 0.27 -12.52 -9.90
CA LEU A 532 1.74 -12.44 -9.99
C LEU A 532 2.38 -12.11 -8.64
N HIS A 533 1.75 -11.23 -7.85
CA HIS A 533 2.19 -10.89 -6.50
C HIS A 533 2.17 -12.09 -5.55
N ARG A 534 1.04 -12.82 -5.49
CA ARG A 534 0.92 -14.00 -4.64
C ARG A 534 1.98 -15.05 -4.98
N GLU A 535 2.18 -15.33 -6.28
CA GLU A 535 3.18 -16.29 -6.75
C GLU A 535 4.60 -15.82 -6.40
N MET A 536 4.94 -14.56 -6.69
CA MET A 536 6.24 -13.97 -6.34
C MET A 536 6.54 -14.06 -4.84
N ILE A 537 5.57 -13.76 -3.97
CA ILE A 537 5.77 -13.87 -2.52
C ILE A 537 5.91 -15.34 -2.10
N SER A 538 5.21 -16.26 -2.76
CA SER A 538 5.33 -17.70 -2.50
C SER A 538 6.67 -18.31 -2.94
N GLU A 539 7.40 -17.64 -3.84
CA GLU A 539 8.75 -18.03 -4.24
C GLU A 539 9.77 -17.75 -3.13
N LEU A 540 9.51 -16.82 -2.21
CA LEU A 540 10.46 -16.43 -1.17
C LEU A 540 10.49 -17.44 -0.01
N ARG A 541 11.68 -17.69 0.53
CA ARG A 541 11.90 -18.52 1.72
C ARG A 541 12.53 -17.70 2.83
N TRP A 542 11.93 -17.81 4.01
CA TRP A 542 12.36 -17.12 5.20
C TRP A 542 13.20 -18.04 6.06
N PRO A 543 14.09 -17.47 6.87
CA PRO A 543 14.83 -18.25 7.85
C PRO A 543 13.84 -18.99 8.76
N GLY A 544 13.88 -20.32 8.74
CA GLY A 544 13.05 -21.20 9.56
C GLY A 544 11.91 -21.90 8.82
N ASP A 545 11.74 -21.62 7.52
CA ASP A 545 10.81 -22.37 6.67
C ASP A 545 11.25 -23.84 6.54
N ASP A 546 10.29 -24.77 6.55
CA ASP A 546 10.55 -26.22 6.53
C ASP A 546 11.13 -26.73 5.19
N ASP A 547 10.86 -26.03 4.08
CA ASP A 547 11.27 -26.43 2.73
C ASP A 547 12.12 -25.35 2.04
N MET A 548 13.43 -25.43 2.29
CA MET A 548 14.44 -24.56 1.70
C MET A 548 15.00 -25.09 0.36
N ASP A 549 14.63 -26.31 -0.05
CA ASP A 549 15.14 -26.92 -1.27
C ASP A 549 14.49 -26.33 -2.53
N PHE A 550 13.31 -25.72 -2.37
CA PHE A 550 12.61 -24.93 -3.38
C PHE A 550 12.54 -23.45 -2.98
N GLY A 551 12.30 -22.56 -3.94
CA GLY A 551 12.18 -21.13 -3.67
C GLY A 551 13.53 -20.40 -3.56
N ILE A 552 13.44 -19.11 -3.26
CA ILE A 552 14.54 -18.15 -3.17
C ILE A 552 14.68 -17.72 -1.71
N ASP A 553 15.77 -18.12 -1.07
CA ASP A 553 16.15 -17.61 0.25
C ASP A 553 16.26 -16.08 0.20
N VAL A 554 15.59 -15.38 1.12
CA VAL A 554 15.62 -13.91 1.22
C VAL A 554 17.04 -13.34 1.37
N HIS A 555 17.98 -14.10 1.96
CA HIS A 555 19.38 -13.70 2.04
C HIS A 555 20.09 -13.71 0.68
N SER A 556 19.63 -14.54 -0.26
CA SER A 556 20.14 -14.59 -1.64
C SER A 556 19.64 -13.44 -2.52
N LEU A 557 18.72 -12.60 -2.02
CA LEU A 557 18.25 -11.41 -2.73
C LEU A 557 19.28 -10.28 -2.74
N ALA A 558 20.22 -10.26 -1.78
CA ALA A 558 21.21 -9.20 -1.63
C ALA A 558 20.56 -7.79 -1.65
N LEU A 559 19.45 -7.68 -0.91
CA LEU A 559 18.76 -6.42 -0.61
C LEU A 559 19.53 -5.67 0.48
N ASP A 560 19.48 -4.33 0.46
CA ASP A 560 20.00 -3.54 1.57
C ASP A 560 19.06 -3.61 2.80
N SER A 561 19.50 -3.06 3.93
CA SER A 561 18.72 -3.11 5.17
C SER A 561 17.40 -2.33 5.10
N GLY A 562 17.32 -1.29 4.26
CA GLY A 562 16.11 -0.52 4.04
C GLY A 562 15.08 -1.33 3.26
N ASP A 563 15.49 -1.92 2.13
CA ASP A 563 14.63 -2.73 1.28
C ASP A 563 14.12 -3.99 2.02
N LEU A 564 14.98 -4.64 2.82
CA LEU A 564 14.59 -5.77 3.67
C LEU A 564 13.55 -5.38 4.73
N ALA A 565 13.66 -4.17 5.31
CA ALA A 565 12.73 -3.71 6.34
C ALA A 565 11.32 -3.43 5.78
N VAL A 566 11.21 -3.09 4.49
CA VAL A 566 9.93 -2.81 3.82
C VAL A 566 9.29 -4.09 3.27
N LEU A 567 10.05 -5.16 3.04
CA LEU A 567 9.56 -6.42 2.47
C LEU A 567 8.34 -7.02 3.20
N PRO A 568 8.22 -7.02 4.55
CA PRO A 568 7.01 -7.46 5.23
C PRO A 568 5.74 -6.67 4.86
N LEU A 569 5.89 -5.36 4.57
CA LEU A 569 4.80 -4.53 4.09
C LEU A 569 4.42 -4.89 2.65
N LEU A 570 5.40 -5.16 1.79
CA LEU A 570 5.14 -5.55 0.40
C LEU A 570 4.55 -6.94 0.25
N ARG A 571 4.66 -7.82 1.26
CA ARG A 571 3.97 -9.12 1.29
C ARG A 571 2.46 -9.01 1.49
N ARG A 572 2.00 -7.89 2.04
CA ARG A 572 0.60 -7.67 2.38
C ARG A 572 -0.22 -7.36 1.14
N THR A 573 -1.10 -8.28 0.78
CA THR A 573 -1.98 -8.16 -0.40
C THR A 573 -2.91 -6.95 -0.30
N ASP A 574 -3.37 -6.60 0.90
CA ASP A 574 -4.19 -5.41 1.15
C ASP A 574 -3.44 -4.10 0.91
N VAL A 575 -2.14 -4.05 1.24
CA VAL A 575 -1.30 -2.87 0.98
C VAL A 575 -1.06 -2.69 -0.50
N VAL A 576 -0.71 -3.77 -1.21
CA VAL A 576 -0.42 -3.71 -2.64
C VAL A 576 -1.69 -3.43 -3.46
N ALA A 577 -2.85 -3.93 -3.02
CA ALA A 577 -4.15 -3.57 -3.60
C ALA A 577 -4.45 -2.07 -3.45
N ALA A 578 -4.16 -1.48 -2.29
CA ALA A 578 -4.31 -0.04 -2.10
C ALA A 578 -3.39 0.78 -3.02
N LEU A 579 -2.13 0.35 -3.20
CA LEU A 579 -1.23 0.98 -4.18
C LEU A 579 -1.77 0.88 -5.61
N ASP A 580 -2.38 -0.24 -5.99
CA ASP A 580 -2.99 -0.44 -7.30
C ASP A 580 -4.20 0.48 -7.53
N GLU A 581 -5.06 0.63 -6.52
CA GLU A 581 -6.23 1.49 -6.55
C GLU A 581 -5.85 2.97 -6.65
N TRP A 582 -4.77 3.38 -5.97
CA TRP A 582 -4.26 4.74 -6.00
C TRP A 582 -3.40 5.07 -7.24
N ASP A 583 -3.17 4.09 -8.12
CA ASP A 583 -2.17 4.14 -9.20
C ASP A 583 -0.78 4.59 -8.70
N ALA A 584 -0.40 4.13 -7.52
CA ALA A 584 0.83 4.46 -6.82
C ALA A 584 1.91 3.38 -7.03
N GLY A 585 2.89 3.29 -6.13
CA GLY A 585 3.91 2.23 -6.18
C GLY A 585 4.98 2.41 -7.26
N ALA A 586 5.28 3.65 -7.69
CA ALA A 586 6.38 3.92 -8.62
C ALA A 586 7.72 3.36 -8.12
N VAL A 587 7.94 3.39 -6.81
CA VAL A 587 9.16 2.90 -6.15
C VAL A 587 9.33 1.38 -6.18
N LEU A 588 8.29 0.62 -6.54
CA LEU A 588 8.33 -0.85 -6.53
C LEU A 588 9.31 -1.42 -7.56
N GLY A 589 9.73 -0.63 -8.54
CA GLY A 589 10.74 -1.00 -9.53
C GLY A 589 12.13 -0.41 -9.27
N ASP A 590 12.34 0.36 -8.21
CA ASP A 590 13.58 1.12 -7.99
C ASP A 590 14.79 0.20 -7.83
N ASP A 591 14.70 -0.84 -6.99
CA ASP A 591 15.79 -1.81 -6.82
C ASP A 591 16.16 -2.52 -8.14
N THR A 592 15.16 -2.93 -8.92
CA THR A 592 15.36 -3.50 -10.26
C THR A 592 16.04 -2.51 -11.20
N SER A 593 15.62 -1.24 -11.21
CA SER A 593 16.25 -0.17 -11.98
C SER A 593 17.71 0.04 -11.58
N ASP A 594 17.97 0.16 -10.28
CA ASP A 594 19.30 0.45 -9.73
C ASP A 594 20.28 -0.68 -10.02
N ARG A 595 19.85 -1.95 -9.87
CA ARG A 595 20.67 -3.11 -10.23
C ARG A 595 21.03 -3.13 -11.70
N LEU A 596 20.08 -2.84 -12.60
CA LEU A 596 20.36 -2.77 -14.04
C LEU A 596 21.33 -1.65 -14.35
N ARG A 597 21.13 -0.44 -13.80
CA ARG A 597 22.04 0.70 -13.99
C ARG A 597 23.45 0.45 -13.50
N ALA A 598 23.62 -0.33 -12.43
CA ALA A 598 24.90 -0.72 -11.86
C ALA A 598 25.55 -1.95 -12.55
N SER A 599 24.99 -2.42 -13.66
CA SER A 599 25.51 -3.59 -14.38
C SER A 599 26.67 -3.24 -15.31
N SER A 600 27.61 -4.18 -15.45
CA SER A 600 28.68 -4.12 -16.45
C SER A 600 28.16 -4.37 -17.86
N ALA A 601 27.16 -5.26 -17.98
CA ALA A 601 26.43 -5.49 -19.22
C ALA A 601 25.06 -6.13 -18.94
N VAL A 602 24.14 -5.99 -19.90
CA VAL A 602 22.90 -6.76 -19.95
C VAL A 602 22.92 -7.64 -21.20
N VAL A 603 22.95 -8.95 -21.00
CA VAL A 603 23.08 -9.95 -22.07
C VAL A 603 21.73 -10.61 -22.30
N THR A 604 21.17 -10.43 -23.48
CA THR A 604 19.92 -11.09 -23.88
C THR A 604 20.25 -12.29 -24.77
N VAL A 605 19.82 -13.49 -24.38
CA VAL A 605 19.99 -14.71 -25.18
C VAL A 605 18.76 -14.91 -26.05
N LEU A 606 18.97 -15.10 -27.36
CA LEU A 606 17.93 -15.27 -28.37
C LEU A 606 18.12 -16.58 -29.13
N ILE A 607 17.01 -17.22 -29.49
CA ILE A 607 16.97 -18.45 -30.29
C ILE A 607 16.03 -18.27 -31.48
N GLN A 608 16.28 -18.98 -32.58
CA GLN A 608 15.34 -19.04 -33.70
C GLN A 608 14.18 -20.00 -33.37
N GLY A 609 12.97 -19.62 -33.73
CA GLY A 609 11.76 -20.39 -33.47
C GLY A 609 11.06 -20.04 -32.15
N ALA A 610 9.93 -20.69 -31.91
CA ALA A 610 9.05 -20.44 -30.76
C ALA A 610 8.46 -21.72 -30.14
N ALA A 611 8.92 -22.91 -30.59
CA ALA A 611 8.54 -24.19 -30.00
C ALA A 611 9.27 -24.40 -28.66
N LEU A 612 8.76 -25.26 -27.79
CA LEU A 612 9.40 -25.51 -26.49
C LEU A 612 10.79 -26.12 -26.65
N SER A 613 11.01 -26.93 -27.67
CA SER A 613 12.33 -27.44 -28.05
C SER A 613 13.32 -26.34 -28.45
N ASP A 614 12.86 -25.20 -28.99
CA ASP A 614 13.71 -24.02 -29.26
C ASP A 614 14.16 -23.38 -27.96
N PHE A 615 13.23 -23.12 -27.03
CA PHE A 615 13.55 -22.59 -25.70
C PHE A 615 14.49 -23.51 -24.91
N ALA A 616 14.31 -24.83 -25.02
CA ALA A 616 15.21 -25.79 -24.38
C ALA A 616 16.63 -25.79 -24.97
N ARG A 617 16.78 -25.63 -26.30
CA ARG A 617 18.09 -25.38 -26.92
C ARG A 617 18.69 -24.07 -26.43
N GLY A 618 17.88 -23.02 -26.35
CA GLY A 618 18.24 -21.75 -25.73
C GLY A 618 18.72 -21.89 -24.28
N GLY A 619 18.11 -22.78 -23.50
CA GLY A 619 18.51 -23.07 -22.11
C GLY A 619 19.95 -23.59 -21.99
N ALA A 620 20.41 -24.40 -22.95
CA ALA A 620 21.81 -24.83 -23.03
C ALA A 620 22.75 -23.63 -23.29
N ALA A 621 22.38 -22.75 -24.22
CA ALA A 621 23.15 -21.54 -24.51
C ALA A 621 23.22 -20.61 -23.29
N VAL A 622 22.10 -20.42 -22.56
CA VAL A 622 22.02 -19.62 -21.34
C VAL A 622 23.04 -20.08 -20.31
N VAL A 623 23.09 -21.38 -19.98
CA VAL A 623 24.02 -21.87 -18.95
C VAL A 623 25.48 -21.85 -19.42
N ALA A 624 25.74 -22.07 -20.71
CA ALA A 624 27.08 -21.95 -21.26
C ALA A 624 27.61 -20.50 -21.20
N VAL A 625 26.79 -19.53 -21.62
CA VAL A 625 27.11 -18.09 -21.55
C VAL A 625 27.29 -17.65 -20.09
N TRP A 626 26.43 -18.11 -19.19
CA TRP A 626 26.54 -17.83 -17.76
C TRP A 626 27.87 -18.34 -17.18
N MET A 627 28.22 -19.60 -17.42
CA MET A 627 29.49 -20.16 -16.95
C MET A 627 30.71 -19.48 -17.59
N ALA A 628 30.61 -19.06 -18.86
CA ALA A 628 31.66 -18.28 -19.52
C ALA A 628 31.89 -16.91 -18.83
N ALA A 629 30.81 -16.21 -18.47
CA ALA A 629 30.90 -14.95 -17.72
C ALA A 629 31.50 -15.17 -16.31
N GLN A 630 31.07 -16.21 -15.59
CA GLN A 630 31.65 -16.53 -14.29
C GLN A 630 33.12 -16.95 -14.37
N ALA A 631 33.52 -17.69 -15.40
CA ALA A 631 34.93 -18.03 -15.63
C ALA A 631 35.80 -16.78 -15.91
N ALA A 632 35.20 -15.70 -16.39
CA ALA A 632 35.83 -14.38 -16.52
C ALA A 632 35.81 -13.55 -15.21
N GLY A 633 35.33 -14.12 -14.10
CA GLY A 633 35.28 -13.48 -12.78
C GLY A 633 34.06 -12.57 -12.56
N LEU A 634 33.02 -12.68 -13.39
CA LEU A 634 31.85 -11.80 -13.33
C LEU A 634 30.67 -12.49 -12.63
N ALA A 635 29.94 -11.70 -11.84
CA ALA A 635 28.67 -12.08 -11.25
C ALA A 635 27.55 -12.09 -12.31
N VAL A 636 26.64 -13.04 -12.20
CA VAL A 636 25.52 -13.20 -13.14
C VAL A 636 24.20 -13.36 -12.40
N GLN A 637 23.19 -12.60 -12.81
CA GLN A 637 21.81 -12.73 -12.36
C GLN A 637 20.88 -12.91 -13.56
N PRO A 638 20.10 -14.01 -13.62
CA PRO A 638 19.02 -14.11 -14.59
C PRO A 638 17.88 -13.18 -14.19
N MET A 639 17.31 -12.52 -15.19
CA MET A 639 16.20 -11.59 -15.04
C MET A 639 15.11 -11.98 -16.05
N SER A 640 13.88 -12.13 -15.56
CA SER A 640 12.71 -12.49 -16.37
C SER A 640 11.57 -11.52 -16.05
N PRO A 641 11.39 -10.42 -16.81
CA PRO A 641 10.25 -9.53 -16.61
C PRO A 641 8.94 -10.28 -16.97
N PRO A 642 7.78 -9.92 -16.37
CA PRO A 642 6.51 -10.63 -16.61
C PRO A 642 6.12 -10.80 -18.08
N PHE A 643 6.50 -9.87 -18.95
CA PHE A 643 6.20 -9.94 -20.38
C PHE A 643 7.10 -10.91 -21.17
N LEU A 644 8.18 -11.45 -20.58
CA LEU A 644 9.28 -12.10 -21.33
C LEU A 644 8.79 -13.21 -22.26
N TYR A 645 7.85 -14.04 -21.79
CA TYR A 645 7.40 -15.24 -22.49
C TYR A 645 6.00 -15.11 -23.13
N ALA A 646 5.36 -13.94 -23.06
CA ALA A 646 4.08 -13.71 -23.73
C ALA A 646 4.29 -13.32 -25.20
N HIS A 647 3.65 -14.00 -26.13
CA HIS A 647 3.80 -13.77 -27.58
C HIS A 647 2.51 -13.25 -28.22
N THR A 648 1.36 -13.41 -27.56
CA THR A 648 0.03 -13.07 -28.10
C THR A 648 -0.74 -12.16 -27.15
N GLY A 649 -1.69 -11.38 -27.70
CA GLY A 649 -2.56 -10.53 -26.89
C GLY A 649 -3.36 -11.29 -25.82
N THR A 650 -3.72 -12.54 -26.10
CA THR A 650 -4.39 -13.43 -25.14
C THR A 650 -3.48 -13.72 -23.94
N GLU A 651 -2.22 -14.10 -24.20
CA GLU A 651 -1.24 -14.38 -23.14
C GLU A 651 -0.95 -13.13 -22.28
N PHE A 652 -0.92 -11.93 -22.86
CA PHE A 652 -0.81 -10.68 -22.08
C PHE A 652 -2.03 -10.44 -21.18
N GLY A 653 -3.23 -10.73 -21.68
CA GLY A 653 -4.48 -10.64 -20.90
C GLY A 653 -4.53 -11.65 -19.74
N GLU A 654 -4.02 -12.86 -19.96
CA GLU A 654 -3.89 -13.91 -18.93
C GLU A 654 -2.88 -13.53 -17.83
N LEU A 655 -1.76 -12.89 -18.20
CA LEU A 655 -0.80 -12.36 -17.24
C LEU A 655 -1.41 -11.27 -16.35
N SER A 656 -2.07 -10.28 -16.97
CA SER A 656 -2.71 -9.19 -16.24
C SER A 656 -3.77 -8.49 -17.08
N GLY A 657 -5.05 -8.71 -16.77
CA GLY A 657 -6.15 -8.07 -17.50
C GLY A 657 -6.11 -6.53 -17.46
N LYS A 658 -5.64 -5.92 -16.36
CA LYS A 658 -5.53 -4.45 -16.21
C LYS A 658 -4.33 -3.88 -16.97
N TYR A 659 -3.20 -4.60 -16.99
CA TYR A 659 -1.91 -4.08 -17.47
C TYR A 659 -1.43 -4.68 -18.80
N ALA A 660 -2.24 -5.51 -19.47
CA ALA A 660 -1.89 -6.21 -20.72
C ALA A 660 -1.27 -5.29 -21.78
N ASP A 661 -1.94 -4.17 -22.11
CA ASP A 661 -1.44 -3.22 -23.11
C ASP A 661 -0.12 -2.56 -22.71
N GLN A 662 0.09 -2.33 -21.41
CA GLN A 662 1.34 -1.77 -20.90
C GLN A 662 2.47 -2.80 -20.97
N LEU A 663 2.22 -4.06 -20.60
CA LEU A 663 3.18 -5.16 -20.73
C LEU A 663 3.59 -5.37 -22.19
N HIS A 664 2.66 -5.30 -23.12
CA HIS A 664 2.95 -5.40 -24.56
C HIS A 664 3.87 -4.26 -25.04
N ARG A 665 3.56 -3.00 -24.71
CA ARG A 665 4.43 -1.85 -25.05
C ARG A 665 5.83 -1.95 -24.44
N LEU A 666 5.93 -2.46 -23.21
CA LEU A 666 7.21 -2.69 -22.54
C LEU A 666 8.03 -3.76 -23.28
N GLN A 667 7.37 -4.85 -23.72
CA GLN A 667 8.01 -5.88 -24.52
C GLN A 667 8.49 -5.33 -25.88
N ASP A 668 7.66 -4.58 -26.61
CA ASP A 668 8.04 -3.97 -27.90
C ASP A 668 9.29 -3.10 -27.76
N THR A 669 9.30 -2.24 -26.73
CA THR A 669 10.45 -1.38 -26.42
C THR A 669 11.71 -2.20 -26.15
N PHE A 670 11.59 -3.33 -25.44
CA PHE A 670 12.72 -4.21 -25.16
C PHE A 670 13.20 -5.01 -26.39
N ASN A 671 12.27 -5.46 -27.23
CA ASN A 671 12.57 -6.14 -28.49
C ASN A 671 13.32 -5.22 -29.46
N GLU A 672 12.95 -3.94 -29.52
CA GLU A 672 13.67 -2.92 -30.28
C GLU A 672 15.09 -2.71 -29.74
N LEU A 673 15.25 -2.56 -28.41
CA LEU A 673 16.56 -2.40 -27.76
C LEU A 673 17.49 -3.58 -28.07
N THR A 674 16.96 -4.80 -28.14
CA THR A 674 17.75 -6.02 -28.38
C THR A 674 17.92 -6.34 -29.87
N SER A 675 17.34 -5.53 -30.75
CA SER A 675 17.26 -5.79 -32.20
C SER A 675 16.78 -7.21 -32.48
N LYS A 676 15.73 -7.65 -31.79
CA LYS A 676 15.15 -8.99 -31.92
C LYS A 676 14.54 -9.17 -33.31
N GLY A 677 14.90 -10.24 -34.00
CA GLY A 677 14.30 -10.64 -35.28
C GLY A 677 12.85 -11.12 -35.13
N GLN A 678 12.10 -11.14 -36.23
CA GLN A 678 10.70 -11.58 -36.23
C GLN A 678 10.56 -13.05 -35.82
N ASP A 679 11.43 -13.93 -36.33
CA ASP A 679 11.42 -15.37 -36.05
C ASP A 679 12.28 -15.76 -34.83
N GLU A 680 12.83 -14.79 -34.10
CA GLU A 680 13.57 -15.05 -32.87
C GLU A 680 12.65 -15.04 -31.65
N SER A 681 13.02 -15.77 -30.60
CA SER A 681 12.42 -15.68 -29.27
C SER A 681 13.49 -15.29 -28.24
N VAL A 682 13.10 -14.47 -27.26
CA VAL A 682 13.99 -14.15 -26.13
C VAL A 682 13.94 -15.31 -25.13
N VAL A 683 15.08 -15.94 -24.90
CA VAL A 683 15.19 -17.10 -24.01
C VAL A 683 15.30 -16.66 -22.55
N LEU A 684 16.24 -15.76 -22.27
CA LEU A 684 16.48 -15.21 -20.94
C LEU A 684 17.36 -13.97 -21.03
N VAL A 685 17.23 -13.07 -20.06
CA VAL A 685 18.10 -11.91 -19.89
C VAL A 685 19.04 -12.16 -18.71
N LEU A 686 20.32 -11.92 -18.90
CA LEU A 686 21.37 -12.08 -17.89
C LEU A 686 21.97 -10.71 -17.58
N ARG A 687 21.90 -10.32 -16.32
CA ARG A 687 22.62 -9.17 -15.78
C ARG A 687 24.04 -9.62 -15.44
N ILE A 688 25.04 -8.97 -16.02
CA ILE A 688 26.46 -9.25 -15.78
C ILE A 688 27.05 -8.08 -14.99
N SER A 689 27.78 -8.36 -13.92
CA SER A 689 28.32 -7.33 -13.03
C SER A 689 29.64 -7.73 -12.41
N ASP A 690 30.48 -6.75 -12.13
CA ASP A 690 31.57 -6.89 -11.16
C ASP A 690 30.99 -6.76 -9.73
N ALA A 691 31.04 -7.84 -8.96
CA ALA A 691 30.46 -7.95 -7.62
C ALA A 691 31.15 -9.08 -6.81
N PRO A 692 31.11 -9.03 -5.46
CA PRO A 692 31.58 -10.14 -4.64
C PRO A 692 30.74 -11.41 -4.88
N PRO A 693 31.21 -12.61 -4.47
CA PRO A 693 30.45 -13.86 -4.57
C PRO A 693 29.07 -13.79 -3.92
N ALA A 694 28.13 -14.64 -4.36
CA ALA A 694 26.77 -14.66 -3.82
C ALA A 694 26.77 -14.95 -2.31
N SER A 695 25.86 -14.30 -1.58
CA SER A 695 25.81 -14.40 -0.12
C SER A 695 25.47 -15.81 0.38
N VAL A 696 24.55 -16.50 -0.30
CA VAL A 696 24.19 -17.90 -0.03
C VAL A 696 23.85 -18.63 -1.34
N PRO A 697 24.28 -19.90 -1.51
CA PRO A 697 23.90 -20.70 -2.67
C PRO A 697 22.48 -21.23 -2.53
N SER A 698 21.72 -21.25 -3.63
CA SER A 698 20.39 -21.85 -3.64
C SER A 698 20.47 -23.38 -3.45
N ARG A 699 19.68 -23.93 -2.54
CA ARG A 699 19.53 -25.38 -2.34
C ARG A 699 18.72 -26.02 -3.49
N ARG A 700 18.77 -27.35 -3.57
CA ARG A 700 18.11 -28.16 -4.60
C ARG A 700 17.52 -29.41 -3.99
N SER A 701 16.36 -29.80 -4.48
CA SER A 701 15.74 -31.07 -4.11
C SER A 701 16.58 -32.23 -4.61
N THR A 702 16.89 -33.16 -3.72
CA THR A 702 17.46 -34.47 -4.06
C THR A 702 16.39 -35.54 -4.24
N ALA A 703 15.10 -35.21 -4.08
CA ALA A 703 14.01 -36.11 -4.39
C ALA A 703 13.76 -36.15 -5.91
N PHE A 704 14.01 -37.31 -6.52
CA PHE A 704 13.71 -37.60 -7.92
C PHE A 704 13.06 -38.99 -8.04
N GLU A 705 12.02 -39.09 -8.87
CA GLU A 705 11.37 -40.37 -9.17
C GLU A 705 12.19 -41.12 -10.23
N VAL A 706 13.11 -42.00 -9.82
CA VAL A 706 13.73 -42.96 -10.75
C VAL A 706 12.70 -44.01 -11.12
N GLY A 707 11.85 -43.72 -12.11
CA GLY A 707 11.05 -44.73 -12.77
C GLY A 707 11.95 -45.67 -13.56
N ALA A 708 11.77 -46.98 -13.42
CA ALA A 708 12.42 -47.96 -14.29
C ALA A 708 11.74 -47.91 -15.68
N GLY A 709 12.27 -47.08 -16.58
CA GLY A 709 12.03 -47.09 -18.03
C GLY A 709 10.60 -46.86 -18.48
#